data_AF-A0A437UDL1-F1
#
_entry.id   AF-A0A437UDL1-F1
#
_cell.length_a   1.000
_cell.length_b   1.000
_cell.length_c   1.000
_cell.angle_alpha   90.00
_cell.angle_beta   90.00
_cell.angle_gamma   90.00
#
_symmetry.space_group_name_H-M   'P 1'
#
loop_
_entity.id
_entity.type
_entity.pdbx_description
1 polymer ?
#
loop_
_entity_poly.entity_id
_entity_poly.type
_entity_poly.pdbx_seq_one_letter_code
_entity_poly.pdbx_strand_id
1 'polypeptide(L)'
;MKKGISVISGVTSPTVGEKMTYHISEWYPNTPLSEREKANVTWELFKKRSDGRFTTTHVKKKGDSSFTFGESSAGETYRLEAYLYQPEGGGLIITPKASRIPKICKVDLTYVDDSKGSVFSFTEKLRAKAHCVNMFNKEILFTLWEDDAKGSGHNASNKLIDTKKAKVDLYGNVVVDFMLTKALMKKAMQGEADIRELEFYVTVEYYRNKKHTTANVDIQNPLPTENTPPSQSTGIKKAKGSPAEEKPKSKKEESGLLNPISETLGEIWDWVETQGTALRDKPHTIEIPEGKSPAIVGKTKGVKKEENKGGCFCKQEENQFYWSDKLTCDQRKKVLDVCKELWGEKNKKEKASQLMSIIYIETNKTFSPSADNGIGFSGLIQFNDRAAKGVGTTRAELKKMTFIKQMDYVKKYLEKRKDELNTLTDLYLLVMKPSAVGNGNKPDYAVFDESISVPDGDGSNTSYEQRMFNIDKEPWVTKYGYSSNPKFLTEKGEKEKRKKWVYTRQKYESRPGFIGGKTTIKEIEQVLKNEGFYLGKDHIFNGKCIDEQEIGCIENKRTPWMETVIQEAKNYGGKKEKTIDSRIKTYHKDGGGYEGDHDVAWCSSFVCWCLEQKNYKSPHSAGSRMFLTSKSMVKCGVFYGAIAIFSDCDSTGKNIQTSGHATFIYGKISDNVYACLGGNQGDMLKVSKYDCSGNVFLSWQDKKGNKHYKIFRGFYKPTDYIIKDIDKLTDNDNFSSTDSANEQLNINIKSNKNGESSR
;
A
#
# COMPACT_ATOMS: atom_id res chain seq x y z
N MET A 1 -37.72 5.30 31.50
CA MET A 1 -37.92 6.38 30.50
C MET A 1 -36.59 7.05 30.21
N LYS A 2 -36.35 7.51 28.97
CA LYS A 2 -35.09 8.16 28.59
C LYS A 2 -34.90 9.50 29.30
N LYS A 3 -33.66 9.85 29.65
CA LYS A 3 -33.25 11.08 30.37
C LYS A 3 -31.99 11.62 29.70
N GLY A 4 -31.87 12.94 29.58
CA GLY A 4 -30.80 13.62 28.85
C GLY A 4 -31.32 14.39 27.64
N ILE A 5 -30.56 14.37 26.55
CA ILE A 5 -30.86 15.14 25.33
C ILE A 5 -31.63 14.27 24.34
N SER A 6 -32.71 14.80 23.78
CA SER A 6 -33.52 14.09 22.78
C SER A 6 -33.18 14.51 21.35
N VAL A 7 -32.94 15.80 21.11
CA VAL A 7 -32.72 16.35 19.76
C VAL A 7 -31.60 17.37 19.76
N ILE A 8 -30.73 17.29 18.76
CA ILE A 8 -29.73 18.30 18.43
C ILE A 8 -29.90 18.78 16.99
N SER A 9 -29.44 19.99 16.71
CA SER A 9 -29.52 20.63 15.40
C SER A 9 -28.20 21.30 15.00
N GLY A 10 -28.02 21.52 13.71
CA GLY A 10 -26.89 22.21 13.12
C GLY A 10 -26.68 21.82 11.65
N VAL A 11 -25.56 22.27 11.07
CA VAL A 11 -25.23 22.02 9.66
C VAL A 11 -24.91 20.54 9.44
N THR A 12 -25.67 19.88 8.59
CA THR A 12 -25.52 18.45 8.25
C THR A 12 -24.56 18.20 7.09
N SER A 13 -24.25 19.21 6.27
CA SER A 13 -23.21 19.11 5.23
C SER A 13 -22.20 20.25 5.31
N PRO A 14 -21.37 20.28 6.36
CA PRO A 14 -20.41 21.35 6.59
C PRO A 14 -19.25 21.27 5.60
N THR A 15 -18.69 22.41 5.19
CA THR A 15 -17.46 22.41 4.40
C THR A 15 -16.29 22.03 5.29
N VAL A 16 -15.41 21.14 4.82
CA VAL A 16 -14.17 20.82 5.57
C VAL A 16 -13.33 22.08 5.79
N GLY A 17 -12.72 22.20 6.98
CA GLY A 17 -11.90 23.35 7.39
C GLY A 17 -12.69 24.55 7.93
N GLU A 18 -14.02 24.48 7.96
CA GLU A 18 -14.90 25.45 8.63
C GLU A 18 -15.26 24.98 10.04
N LYS A 19 -15.30 25.91 11.00
CA LYS A 19 -15.76 25.66 12.36
C LYS A 19 -17.27 25.77 12.40
N MET A 20 -17.92 24.70 12.84
CA MET A 20 -19.37 24.60 12.99
C MET A 20 -19.73 24.52 14.47
N THR A 21 -20.85 25.12 14.85
CA THR A 21 -21.41 25.03 16.20
C THR A 21 -22.77 24.32 16.13
N TYR A 22 -22.97 23.34 17.00
CA TYR A 22 -24.21 22.57 17.09
C TYR A 22 -25.00 22.96 18.35
N HIS A 23 -26.30 22.71 18.33
CA HIS A 23 -27.22 23.17 19.38
C HIS A 23 -28.10 22.04 19.91
N ILE A 24 -28.40 22.10 21.20
CA ILE A 24 -29.41 21.24 21.84
C ILE A 24 -30.77 21.86 21.55
N SER A 25 -31.62 21.13 20.84
CA SER A 25 -32.97 21.58 20.50
C SER A 25 -33.95 21.14 21.57
N GLU A 26 -33.83 19.91 22.06
CA GLU A 26 -34.78 19.34 23.01
C GLU A 26 -34.11 18.43 24.04
N TRP A 27 -34.72 18.38 25.22
CA TRP A 27 -34.38 17.47 26.31
C TRP A 27 -35.51 16.45 26.47
N TYR A 28 -35.19 15.23 26.88
CA TYR A 28 -36.24 14.27 27.22
C TYR A 28 -37.12 14.80 28.36
N PRO A 29 -38.45 14.57 28.33
CA PRO A 29 -39.38 15.09 29.34
C PRO A 29 -38.98 14.76 30.79
N ASN A 30 -38.36 13.60 31.01
CA ASN A 30 -37.94 13.11 32.33
C ASN A 30 -36.57 13.62 32.80
N THR A 31 -35.97 14.57 32.08
CA THR A 31 -34.70 15.20 32.46
C THR A 31 -34.98 16.37 33.41
N PRO A 32 -34.57 16.30 34.69
CA PRO A 32 -34.83 17.36 35.66
C PRO A 32 -34.27 18.71 35.21
N LEU A 33 -35.01 19.80 35.43
CA LEU A 33 -34.58 21.14 35.00
C LEU A 33 -33.23 21.54 35.60
N SER A 34 -32.96 21.14 36.85
CA SER A 34 -31.69 21.36 37.54
C SER A 34 -30.49 20.69 36.86
N GLU A 35 -30.70 19.66 36.04
CA GLU A 35 -29.63 18.93 35.33
C GLU A 35 -29.41 19.42 33.89
N ARG A 36 -30.25 20.34 33.38
CA ARG A 36 -30.20 20.83 31.99
C ARG A 36 -29.12 21.90 31.76
N GLU A 37 -27.94 21.67 32.29
CA GLU A 37 -26.81 22.58 32.16
C GLU A 37 -25.95 22.21 30.94
N LYS A 38 -25.86 23.12 29.97
CA LYS A 38 -25.13 22.88 28.70
C LYS A 38 -23.65 22.58 28.89
N ALA A 39 -23.01 23.14 29.92
CA ALA A 39 -21.60 22.89 30.24
C ALA A 39 -21.33 21.43 30.64
N ASN A 40 -22.34 20.73 31.16
CA ASN A 40 -22.23 19.33 31.57
C ASN A 40 -22.46 18.35 30.42
N VAL A 41 -22.94 18.84 29.28
CA VAL A 41 -23.26 18.02 28.12
C VAL A 41 -22.00 17.55 27.43
N THR A 42 -21.97 16.27 27.14
CA THR A 42 -20.94 15.63 26.34
C THR A 42 -21.38 15.55 24.90
N TRP A 43 -20.55 16.05 23.99
CA TRP A 43 -20.67 15.89 22.54
C TRP A 43 -19.67 14.85 22.06
N GLU A 44 -20.13 13.85 21.32
CA GLU A 44 -19.27 12.78 20.80
C GLU A 44 -19.58 12.50 19.33
N LEU A 45 -18.51 12.38 18.55
CA LEU A 45 -18.60 12.11 17.13
C LEU A 45 -18.37 10.62 16.85
N PHE A 46 -19.28 10.01 16.11
CA PHE A 46 -19.21 8.63 15.67
C PHE A 46 -19.05 8.58 14.15
N LYS A 47 -18.20 7.69 13.62
CA LYS A 47 -18.02 7.49 12.18
C LYS A 47 -18.84 6.27 11.73
N LYS A 48 -19.56 6.40 10.62
CA LYS A 48 -20.21 5.29 9.93
C LYS A 48 -19.15 4.40 9.29
N ARG A 49 -19.22 3.10 9.52
CA ARG A 49 -18.36 2.08 8.90
C ARG A 49 -19.05 1.47 7.67
N SER A 50 -18.29 0.69 6.91
CA SER A 50 -18.77 0.02 5.70
C SER A 50 -19.93 -0.95 5.94
N ASP A 51 -20.00 -1.55 7.13
CA ASP A 51 -21.12 -2.39 7.58
C ASP A 51 -22.37 -1.59 8.02
N GLY A 52 -22.33 -0.27 7.88
CA GLY A 52 -23.41 0.64 8.25
C GLY A 52 -23.45 1.04 9.72
N ARG A 53 -22.64 0.42 10.59
CA ARG A 53 -22.61 0.73 12.04
C ARG A 53 -21.85 2.03 12.31
N PHE A 54 -22.27 2.73 13.36
CA PHE A 54 -21.55 3.89 13.89
C PHE A 54 -20.63 3.46 15.03
N THR A 55 -19.35 3.79 14.94
CA THR A 55 -18.35 3.56 16.01
C THR A 55 -17.75 4.88 16.45
N THR A 56 -17.35 4.98 17.71
CA THR A 56 -16.71 6.20 18.24
C THR A 56 -15.48 6.59 17.42
N THR A 57 -15.28 7.91 17.25
CA THR A 57 -14.03 8.48 16.74
C THR A 57 -13.05 8.81 17.86
N HIS A 58 -13.46 8.61 19.12
CA HIS A 58 -12.82 9.11 20.33
C HIS A 58 -12.77 10.66 20.43
N VAL A 59 -13.38 11.38 19.48
CA VAL A 59 -13.55 12.84 19.57
C VAL A 59 -14.74 13.13 20.48
N LYS A 60 -14.42 13.44 21.74
CA LYS A 60 -15.38 13.75 22.79
C LYS A 60 -15.07 15.12 23.39
N LYS A 61 -16.10 15.95 23.54
CA LYS A 61 -16.01 17.32 24.08
C LYS A 61 -17.07 17.52 25.15
N LYS A 62 -16.69 18.03 26.32
CA LYS A 62 -17.65 18.38 27.38
C LYS A 62 -17.86 19.90 27.36
N GLY A 63 -19.11 20.34 27.27
CA GLY A 63 -19.51 21.75 27.22
C GLY A 63 -19.21 22.50 25.91
N ASP A 64 -18.35 21.96 25.03
CA ASP A 64 -18.01 22.55 23.73
C ASP A 64 -18.76 21.84 22.58
N SER A 65 -19.72 22.53 21.99
CA SER A 65 -20.52 22.04 20.86
C SER A 65 -19.93 22.39 19.48
N SER A 66 -18.69 22.88 19.44
CA SER A 66 -18.04 23.25 18.19
C SER A 66 -17.22 22.10 17.58
N PHE A 67 -17.27 21.95 16.26
CA PHE A 67 -16.54 20.92 15.51
C PHE A 67 -15.96 21.48 14.22
N THR A 68 -14.80 20.99 13.83
CA THR A 68 -14.17 21.29 12.54
C THR A 68 -13.76 19.97 11.91
N PHE A 69 -14.22 19.72 10.69
CA PHE A 69 -13.92 18.51 9.94
C PHE A 69 -12.69 18.74 9.06
N GLY A 70 -11.71 17.84 9.11
CA GLY A 70 -10.50 17.92 8.27
C GLY A 70 -10.73 17.42 6.84
N GLU A 71 -9.72 17.55 5.98
CA GLU A 71 -9.78 17.10 4.58
C GLU A 71 -10.20 15.63 4.46
N SER A 72 -9.67 14.76 5.32
CA SER A 72 -10.01 13.34 5.35
C SER A 72 -11.46 13.03 5.73
N SER A 73 -12.24 14.00 6.19
CA SER A 73 -13.66 13.84 6.55
C SER A 73 -14.62 14.16 5.39
N ALA A 74 -14.13 14.68 4.26
CA ALA A 74 -14.96 14.98 3.11
C ALA A 74 -15.59 13.69 2.54
N GLY A 75 -16.91 13.70 2.34
CA GLY A 75 -17.69 12.56 1.82
C GLY A 75 -18.00 11.47 2.85
N GLU A 76 -17.39 11.51 4.02
CA GLU A 76 -17.61 10.54 5.09
C GLU A 76 -18.91 10.83 5.84
N THR A 77 -19.57 9.79 6.37
CA THR A 77 -20.79 9.96 7.18
C THR A 77 -20.47 9.83 8.66
N TYR A 78 -20.88 10.82 9.44
CA TYR A 78 -20.76 10.85 10.90
C TYR A 78 -22.13 10.95 11.56
N ARG A 79 -22.21 10.48 12.81
CA ARG A 79 -23.32 10.76 13.72
C ARG A 79 -22.75 11.55 14.89
N LEU A 80 -23.21 12.76 15.08
CA LEU A 80 -22.92 13.55 16.27
C LEU A 80 -24.01 13.26 17.30
N GLU A 81 -23.59 12.90 18.51
CA GLU A 81 -24.50 12.74 19.65
C GLU A 81 -24.15 13.77 20.72
N ALA A 82 -25.16 14.26 21.42
CA ALA A 82 -25.00 15.01 22.65
C ALA A 82 -25.75 14.27 23.76
N TYR A 83 -25.12 14.08 24.92
CA TYR A 83 -25.72 13.35 26.04
C TYR A 83 -25.19 13.84 27.40
N LEU A 84 -25.97 13.63 28.47
CA LEU A 84 -25.53 13.88 29.85
C LEU A 84 -24.81 12.66 30.45
N TYR A 85 -25.34 11.46 30.22
CA TYR A 85 -24.85 10.24 30.88
C TYR A 85 -24.10 9.32 29.90
N GLN A 86 -24.80 8.80 28.87
CA GLN A 86 -24.23 7.89 27.87
C GLN A 86 -24.88 8.09 26.50
N PRO A 87 -24.20 7.73 25.39
CA PRO A 87 -24.76 7.83 24.05
C PRO A 87 -25.98 6.91 23.91
N GLU A 88 -27.04 7.42 23.28
CA GLU A 88 -28.32 6.71 23.15
C GLU A 88 -28.59 6.22 21.73
N GLY A 89 -27.68 6.48 20.79
CA GLY A 89 -27.80 6.07 19.39
C GLY A 89 -28.71 6.98 18.54
N GLY A 90 -29.33 7.98 19.16
CA GLY A 90 -29.98 9.11 18.49
C GLY A 90 -29.00 10.27 18.31
N GLY A 91 -29.02 10.96 17.17
CA GLY A 91 -28.07 12.03 16.89
C GLY A 91 -28.23 12.61 15.49
N LEU A 92 -27.43 13.64 15.20
CA LEU A 92 -27.43 14.33 13.91
C LEU A 92 -26.49 13.63 12.93
N ILE A 93 -27.00 13.23 11.77
CA ILE A 93 -26.18 12.68 10.69
C ILE A 93 -25.52 13.82 9.92
N ILE A 94 -24.20 13.76 9.79
CA ILE A 94 -23.37 14.80 9.19
C ILE A 94 -22.51 14.18 8.08
N THR A 95 -22.54 14.77 6.90
CA THR A 95 -21.71 14.40 5.74
C THR A 95 -20.94 15.62 5.24
N PRO A 96 -19.70 15.83 5.70
CA PRO A 96 -18.90 16.99 5.30
C PRO A 96 -18.62 17.00 3.80
N LYS A 97 -18.62 18.19 3.20
CA LYS A 97 -18.30 18.40 1.78
C LYS A 97 -16.88 18.94 1.60
N ALA A 98 -16.25 18.58 0.49
CA ALA A 98 -14.93 19.08 0.14
C ALA A 98 -14.92 20.62 0.02
N SER A 99 -13.85 21.26 0.48
CA SER A 99 -13.64 22.70 0.31
C SER A 99 -13.20 22.99 -1.12
N ARG A 100 -13.64 24.12 -1.67
CA ARG A 100 -13.14 24.66 -2.94
C ARG A 100 -12.04 25.70 -2.73
N ILE A 101 -11.82 26.12 -1.49
CA ILE A 101 -10.88 27.17 -1.11
C ILE A 101 -9.70 26.51 -0.38
N PRO A 102 -8.47 26.59 -0.92
CA PRO A 102 -7.26 26.13 -0.23
C PRO A 102 -7.08 26.89 1.09
N LYS A 103 -6.92 26.17 2.21
CA LYS A 103 -6.83 26.78 3.54
C LYS A 103 -5.96 25.97 4.48
N ILE A 104 -5.13 26.64 5.28
CA ILE A 104 -4.40 26.11 6.43
C ILE A 104 -5.33 26.24 7.64
N CYS A 105 -5.79 25.11 8.17
CA CYS A 105 -6.76 25.07 9.26
C CYS A 105 -6.10 25.31 10.62
N LYS A 106 -5.00 24.61 10.90
CA LYS A 106 -4.25 24.72 12.16
C LYS A 106 -2.84 24.14 12.01
N VAL A 107 -1.96 24.45 12.97
CA VAL A 107 -0.69 23.77 13.18
C VAL A 107 -0.62 23.26 14.61
N ASP A 108 -0.25 21.99 14.79
CA ASP A 108 0.03 21.38 16.08
C ASP A 108 1.54 21.25 16.27
N LEU A 109 2.03 21.54 17.48
CA LEU A 109 3.38 21.19 17.91
C LEU A 109 3.35 19.84 18.63
N THR A 110 4.25 18.95 18.24
CA THR A 110 4.30 17.56 18.69
C THR A 110 5.74 17.12 18.90
N TYR A 111 5.94 16.09 19.71
CA TYR A 111 7.21 15.38 19.78
C TYR A 111 7.33 14.42 18.57
N VAL A 112 8.49 13.77 18.42
CA VAL A 112 8.77 12.85 17.30
C VAL A 112 7.86 11.60 17.31
N ASP A 113 7.29 11.26 18.46
CA ASP A 113 6.31 10.18 18.63
C ASP A 113 4.85 10.63 18.37
N ASP A 114 4.66 11.85 17.85
CA ASP A 114 3.37 12.50 17.56
C ASP A 114 2.51 12.83 18.78
N SER A 115 3.03 12.68 20.01
CA SER A 115 2.36 13.19 21.21
C SER A 115 2.35 14.72 21.22
N LYS A 116 1.30 15.34 21.77
CA LYS A 116 1.18 16.81 21.81
C LYS A 116 2.23 17.40 22.75
N GLY A 117 2.95 18.41 22.26
CA GLY A 117 3.97 19.12 23.02
C GLY A 117 3.73 20.63 23.03
N SER A 118 3.82 21.24 24.20
CA SER A 118 3.89 22.70 24.38
C SER A 118 5.22 23.15 24.98
N VAL A 119 5.97 22.23 25.60
CA VAL A 119 7.27 22.47 26.24
C VAL A 119 8.25 21.40 25.73
N PHE A 120 9.41 21.80 25.23
CA PHE A 120 10.38 20.93 24.57
C PHE A 120 11.76 21.01 25.26
N SER A 121 12.60 20.00 25.04
CA SER A 121 14.03 20.02 25.37
C SER A 121 14.82 20.65 24.22
N PHE A 122 15.87 21.42 24.52
CA PHE A 122 16.69 22.00 23.45
C PHE A 122 17.38 20.96 22.56
N THR A 123 17.64 19.78 23.09
CA THR A 123 18.31 18.69 22.36
C THR A 123 17.35 17.84 21.54
N GLU A 124 16.04 18.11 21.61
CA GLU A 124 15.03 17.34 20.90
C GLU A 124 14.53 17.97 19.61
N LYS A 125 13.89 17.14 18.78
CA LYS A 125 13.22 17.60 17.57
C LYS A 125 11.81 18.08 17.92
N LEU A 126 11.55 19.33 17.56
CA LEU A 126 10.22 19.91 17.53
C LEU A 126 9.53 19.52 16.22
N ARG A 127 8.43 18.77 16.27
CA ARG A 127 7.63 18.44 15.07
C ARG A 127 6.46 19.39 14.93
N ALA A 128 6.44 20.16 13.83
CA ALA A 128 5.31 21.02 13.46
C ALA A 128 4.46 20.31 12.40
N LYS A 129 3.17 20.08 12.72
CA LYS A 129 2.21 19.41 11.83
C LYS A 129 1.08 20.38 11.46
N ALA A 130 1.02 20.82 10.22
CA ALA A 130 -0.09 21.63 9.73
C ALA A 130 -1.19 20.76 9.10
N HIS A 131 -2.43 21.15 9.36
CA HIS A 131 -3.65 20.55 8.82
C HIS A 131 -4.27 21.54 7.85
N CYS A 132 -4.59 21.08 6.66
CA CYS A 132 -4.98 21.89 5.52
C CYS A 132 -6.15 21.24 4.78
N VAL A 133 -6.91 22.04 4.03
CA VAL A 133 -7.99 21.57 3.17
C VAL A 133 -7.82 22.08 1.75
N ASN A 134 -8.14 21.25 0.76
CA ASN A 134 -7.95 21.55 -0.66
C ASN A 134 -6.51 22.03 -1.01
N MET A 135 -5.51 21.47 -0.34
CA MET A 135 -4.10 21.85 -0.49
C MET A 135 -3.18 20.69 -0.90
N PHE A 136 -3.72 19.54 -1.31
CA PHE A 136 -2.90 18.39 -1.75
C PHE A 136 -1.80 18.79 -2.75
N ASN A 137 -0.56 18.37 -2.48
CA ASN A 137 0.65 18.65 -3.25
C ASN A 137 1.00 20.15 -3.37
N LYS A 138 0.27 21.05 -2.70
CA LYS A 138 0.69 22.44 -2.51
C LYS A 138 1.86 22.44 -1.52
N GLU A 139 2.85 23.25 -1.83
CA GLU A 139 4.00 23.44 -0.97
C GLU A 139 3.71 24.56 0.03
N ILE A 140 4.09 24.34 1.29
CA ILE A 140 3.88 25.21 2.43
C ILE A 140 5.23 25.56 3.05
N LEU A 141 5.37 26.81 3.47
CA LEU A 141 6.54 27.33 4.17
C LEU A 141 6.31 27.28 5.68
N PHE A 142 7.20 26.61 6.40
CA PHE A 142 7.29 26.63 7.85
C PHE A 142 8.49 27.46 8.27
N THR A 143 8.30 28.33 9.25
CA THR A 143 9.39 29.15 9.79
C THR A 143 9.37 29.07 11.31
N LEU A 144 10.51 28.75 11.90
CA LEU A 144 10.73 28.75 13.35
C LEU A 144 11.42 30.06 13.75
N TRP A 145 10.91 30.69 14.80
CA TRP A 145 11.35 31.97 15.30
C TRP A 145 11.55 31.94 16.81
N GLU A 146 12.51 32.73 17.27
CA GLU A 146 12.74 33.04 18.68
C GLU A 146 11.73 34.08 19.19
N ASP A 147 11.27 33.96 20.44
CA ASP A 147 10.36 34.90 21.10
C ASP A 147 11.05 35.54 22.33
N ASP A 148 11.88 36.57 22.10
CA ASP A 148 12.83 37.11 23.08
C ASP A 148 12.27 38.29 23.91
N ALA A 149 10.97 38.61 23.78
CA ALA A 149 10.39 39.82 24.37
C ALA A 149 9.58 39.56 25.65
N LYS A 150 9.55 40.55 26.56
CA LYS A 150 8.65 40.53 27.72
C LYS A 150 7.20 40.68 27.26
N GLY A 151 6.45 39.58 27.32
CA GLY A 151 5.05 39.48 26.90
C GLY A 151 4.91 38.52 25.72
N SER A 152 3.84 37.72 25.70
CA SER A 152 3.67 36.64 24.71
C SER A 152 3.54 37.15 23.27
N GLY A 153 4.54 36.90 22.42
CA GLY A 153 4.48 37.08 20.97
C GLY A 153 5.41 38.12 20.34
N HIS A 154 5.31 38.22 19.00
CA HIS A 154 6.31 38.77 18.10
C HIS A 154 6.73 40.22 18.40
N ASN A 155 8.01 40.39 18.70
CA ASN A 155 8.67 41.70 18.83
C ASN A 155 9.63 41.91 17.65
N ALA A 156 9.93 43.17 17.29
CA ALA A 156 10.96 43.49 16.31
C ALA A 156 12.35 42.92 16.66
N SER A 157 12.58 42.56 17.94
CA SER A 157 13.78 41.87 18.40
C SER A 157 13.82 40.37 18.08
N ASN A 158 12.71 39.76 17.64
CA ASN A 158 12.62 38.31 17.43
C ASN A 158 13.45 37.88 16.23
N LYS A 159 14.20 36.78 16.39
CA LYS A 159 15.19 36.33 15.42
C LYS A 159 14.71 35.06 14.71
N LEU A 160 14.93 35.00 13.39
CA LEU A 160 14.72 33.79 12.59
C LEU A 160 15.66 32.66 13.07
N ILE A 161 15.12 31.47 13.36
CA ILE A 161 15.91 30.28 13.72
C ILE A 161 16.11 29.36 12.50
N ASP A 162 15.03 28.94 11.84
CA ASP A 162 15.10 27.99 10.71
C ASP A 162 13.87 28.12 9.80
N THR A 163 13.97 27.64 8.56
CA THR A 163 12.87 27.66 7.57
C THR A 163 12.85 26.36 6.77
N LYS A 164 11.67 25.76 6.60
CA LYS A 164 11.47 24.51 5.87
C LYS A 164 10.29 24.58 4.94
N LYS A 165 10.41 23.93 3.78
CA LYS A 165 9.30 23.77 2.82
C LYS A 165 8.90 22.30 2.77
N ALA A 166 7.60 22.05 2.74
CA ALA A 166 7.06 20.71 2.60
C ALA A 166 5.71 20.74 1.86
N LYS A 167 5.37 19.62 1.22
CA LYS A 167 4.13 19.48 0.46
C LYS A 167 3.06 18.81 1.30
N VAL A 168 1.82 19.29 1.15
CA VAL A 168 0.66 18.70 1.81
C VAL A 168 0.35 17.34 1.21
N ASP A 169 0.21 16.36 2.09
CA ASP A 169 -0.21 15.01 1.75
C ASP A 169 -1.70 14.96 1.38
N LEU A 170 -2.12 13.78 0.95
CA LEU A 170 -3.48 13.54 0.48
C LEU A 170 -4.56 13.58 1.57
N TYR A 171 -4.19 13.58 2.85
CA TYR A 171 -5.09 13.71 3.99
C TYR A 171 -5.20 15.15 4.48
N GLY A 172 -4.54 16.08 3.78
CA GLY A 172 -4.46 17.47 4.20
C GLY A 172 -3.41 17.72 5.28
N ASN A 173 -2.46 16.82 5.54
CA ASN A 173 -1.41 17.04 6.53
C ASN A 173 -0.07 17.39 5.87
N VAL A 174 0.73 18.19 6.57
CA VAL A 174 2.14 18.41 6.23
C VAL A 174 2.95 18.48 7.52
N VAL A 175 4.13 17.86 7.53
CA VAL A 175 4.96 17.72 8.73
C VAL A 175 6.39 18.16 8.44
N VAL A 176 6.96 18.97 9.32
CA VAL A 176 8.39 19.29 9.34
C VAL A 176 8.95 19.17 10.76
N ASP A 177 10.21 18.76 10.87
CA ASP A 177 10.93 18.70 12.14
C ASP A 177 11.94 19.85 12.23
N PHE A 178 11.98 20.58 13.34
CA PHE A 178 12.99 21.58 13.65
C PHE A 178 13.92 21.11 14.78
N MET A 179 15.18 21.55 14.74
CA MET A 179 16.16 21.31 15.81
C MET A 179 16.31 22.56 16.66
N LEU A 180 15.90 22.50 17.92
CA LEU A 180 15.96 23.65 18.84
C LEU A 180 17.41 24.01 19.24
N THR A 181 18.36 23.09 19.10
CA THR A 181 19.80 23.35 19.27
C THR A 181 20.32 24.46 18.35
N LYS A 182 19.71 24.67 17.17
CA LYS A 182 20.07 25.78 16.27
C LYS A 182 19.86 27.15 16.95
N ALA A 183 18.83 27.27 17.78
CA ALA A 183 18.56 28.50 18.53
C ALA A 183 19.65 28.75 19.59
N LEU A 184 20.04 27.72 20.34
CA LEU A 184 21.15 27.80 21.30
C LEU A 184 22.47 28.20 20.65
N MET A 185 22.82 27.57 19.51
CA MET A 185 24.05 27.90 18.79
C MET A 185 24.07 29.37 18.36
N LYS A 186 22.94 29.88 17.87
CA LYS A 186 22.82 31.29 17.44
C LYS A 186 23.03 32.27 18.59
N LYS A 187 22.49 31.97 19.76
CA LYS A 187 22.65 32.78 20.97
C LYS A 187 24.05 32.69 21.57
N ALA A 188 24.65 31.51 21.58
CA ALA A 188 26.04 31.32 21.98
C ALA A 188 27.00 32.12 21.09
N MET A 189 26.75 32.16 19.76
CA MET A 189 27.48 33.01 18.83
C MET A 189 27.28 34.52 19.07
N GLN A 190 26.20 34.91 19.77
CA GLN A 190 25.90 36.29 20.17
C GLN A 190 26.39 36.62 21.59
N GLY A 191 27.07 35.69 22.26
CA GLY A 191 27.66 35.89 23.59
C GLY A 191 26.76 35.51 24.78
N GLU A 192 25.56 34.99 24.53
CA GLU A 192 24.64 34.51 25.57
C GLU A 192 24.89 33.01 25.84
N ALA A 193 25.61 32.68 26.92
CA ALA A 193 26.10 31.32 27.18
C ALA A 193 25.24 30.49 28.17
N ASP A 194 24.36 31.10 28.97
CA ASP A 194 23.53 30.39 29.97
C ASP A 194 22.02 30.54 29.72
N ILE A 195 21.55 30.01 28.58
CA ILE A 195 20.11 29.99 28.25
C ILE A 195 19.46 28.79 28.92
N ARG A 196 18.56 29.06 29.87
CA ARG A 196 17.79 28.02 30.58
C ARG A 196 16.42 27.76 29.95
N GLU A 197 15.85 28.78 29.33
CA GLU A 197 14.53 28.76 28.72
C GLU A 197 14.56 29.57 27.42
N LEU A 198 13.82 29.13 26.41
CA LEU A 198 13.61 29.82 25.15
C LEU A 198 12.13 29.70 24.78
N GLU A 199 11.46 30.84 24.65
CA GLU A 199 10.16 30.89 24.01
C GLU A 199 10.35 30.96 22.49
N PHE A 200 9.47 30.29 21.73
CA PHE A 200 9.53 30.26 20.29
C PHE A 200 8.13 30.20 19.68
N TYR A 201 8.04 30.51 18.39
CA TYR A 201 6.83 30.30 17.63
C TYR A 201 7.12 29.79 16.22
N VAL A 202 6.14 29.09 15.65
CA VAL A 202 6.18 28.56 14.29
C VAL A 202 5.12 29.26 13.46
N THR A 203 5.52 29.84 12.34
CA THR A 203 4.60 30.34 11.31
C THR A 203 4.51 29.35 10.16
N VAL A 204 3.31 29.15 9.65
CA VAL A 204 3.00 28.28 8.51
C VAL A 204 2.30 29.11 7.46
N GLU A 205 2.91 29.27 6.29
CA GLU A 205 2.49 30.23 5.25
C GLU A 205 2.33 29.54 3.89
N TYR A 206 1.31 29.96 3.15
CA TYR A 206 1.08 29.55 1.77
C TYR A 206 0.86 30.79 0.89
N TYR A 207 1.50 30.82 -0.28
CA TYR A 207 1.54 31.97 -1.19
C TYR A 207 0.85 31.67 -2.53
N ARG A 208 0.27 32.69 -3.15
CA ARG A 208 -0.41 32.62 -4.44
C ARG A 208 0.59 32.71 -5.61
N ASN A 209 0.46 31.81 -6.57
CA ASN A 209 1.01 31.95 -7.93
C ASN A 209 2.54 32.10 -8.13
N LYS A 210 3.40 31.42 -7.36
CA LYS A 210 4.74 31.05 -7.85
C LYS A 210 5.15 29.64 -7.41
N LYS A 211 5.67 28.84 -8.35
CA LYS A 211 6.48 27.66 -8.02
C LYS A 211 7.66 28.16 -7.19
N HIS A 212 7.78 27.69 -5.96
CA HIS A 212 8.97 27.92 -5.15
C HIS A 212 10.15 27.20 -5.81
N THR A 213 10.87 27.87 -6.71
CA THR A 213 12.14 27.34 -7.21
C THR A 213 13.26 27.66 -6.22
N THR A 214 14.11 26.64 -6.04
CA THR A 214 15.45 26.61 -5.46
C THR A 214 15.59 26.24 -3.97
N ALA A 215 16.69 25.49 -3.75
CA ALA A 215 17.21 24.73 -2.60
C ALA A 215 16.75 25.07 -1.17
N ASN A 216 16.82 24.07 -0.30
CA ASN A 216 16.91 24.29 1.15
C ASN A 216 18.17 25.15 1.40
N VAL A 217 17.98 26.41 1.74
CA VAL A 217 19.09 27.30 2.09
C VAL A 217 19.31 27.19 3.60
N ASP A 218 20.38 26.51 4.03
CA ASP A 218 21.00 26.83 5.32
C ASP A 218 21.67 28.19 5.10
N ILE A 219 21.10 29.24 5.67
CA ILE A 219 21.70 30.58 5.58
C ILE A 219 22.96 30.55 6.44
N GLN A 220 24.13 30.49 5.81
CA GLN A 220 25.36 30.95 6.48
C GLN A 220 25.25 32.46 6.66
N ASN A 221 25.36 32.87 7.92
CA ASN A 221 25.39 34.27 8.34
C ASN A 221 26.55 35.01 7.65
N PRO A 222 26.30 36.00 6.78
CA PRO A 222 27.34 36.95 6.41
C PRO A 222 27.64 37.81 7.64
N LEU A 223 28.92 37.95 7.98
CA LEU A 223 29.36 38.98 8.92
C LEU A 223 28.88 40.37 8.44
N PRO A 224 28.42 41.24 9.34
CA PRO A 224 27.87 42.53 8.95
C PRO A 224 29.00 43.46 8.47
N THR A 225 28.86 43.99 7.25
CA THR A 225 29.53 45.23 6.85
C THR A 225 28.52 46.19 6.24
N GLU A 226 28.25 47.22 7.04
CA GLU A 226 27.88 48.61 6.76
C GLU A 226 26.84 48.99 5.68
N ASN A 227 25.84 49.72 6.20
CA ASN A 227 25.25 50.95 5.67
C ASN A 227 24.48 50.89 4.34
N THR A 228 23.21 50.51 4.44
CA THR A 228 22.17 50.97 3.51
C THR A 228 21.01 51.59 4.31
N PRO A 229 20.50 52.79 3.96
CA PRO A 229 19.38 53.40 4.68
C PRO A 229 18.13 52.52 4.62
N PRO A 230 17.27 52.50 5.65
CA PRO A 230 16.08 51.67 5.65
C PRO A 230 15.09 52.20 4.60
N SER A 231 14.95 51.45 3.50
CA SER A 231 13.83 51.61 2.59
C SER A 231 12.54 51.32 3.36
N GLN A 232 11.64 52.29 3.43
CA GLN A 232 10.29 52.11 4.00
C GLN A 232 9.60 50.94 3.30
N SER A 233 9.44 49.80 3.99
CA SER A 233 8.84 48.60 3.42
C SER A 233 7.31 48.67 3.53
N THR A 234 6.63 48.61 2.37
CA THR A 234 5.20 48.33 2.30
C THR A 234 4.97 46.86 2.63
N GLY A 235 4.18 46.54 3.66
CA GLY A 235 3.98 45.18 4.18
C GLY A 235 3.50 44.12 3.16
N ILE A 236 3.52 42.85 3.60
CA ILE A 236 3.14 41.67 2.77
C ILE A 236 1.71 41.84 2.23
N LYS A 237 1.55 41.78 0.90
CA LYS A 237 0.23 41.90 0.26
C LYS A 237 -0.56 40.59 0.43
N LYS A 238 -1.78 40.68 0.98
CA LYS A 238 -2.75 39.57 1.06
C LYS A 238 -3.46 39.38 -0.28
N ALA A 239 -3.60 38.13 -0.72
CA ALA A 239 -4.28 37.80 -1.96
C ALA A 239 -5.80 38.08 -1.85
N LYS A 240 -6.38 38.72 -2.86
CA LYS A 240 -7.84 38.93 -2.93
C LYS A 240 -8.60 37.60 -3.05
N GLY A 241 -9.64 37.43 -2.25
CA GLY A 241 -10.47 36.23 -2.13
C GLY A 241 -9.78 35.08 -1.40
N SER A 242 -8.74 35.36 -0.61
CA SER A 242 -7.98 34.35 0.13
C SER A 242 -8.36 34.31 1.61
N PRO A 243 -8.18 33.17 2.31
CA PRO A 243 -8.42 33.11 3.75
C PRO A 243 -7.58 34.12 4.56
N ALA A 244 -6.40 34.52 4.07
CA ALA A 244 -5.58 35.54 4.74
C ALA A 244 -6.24 36.94 4.77
N GLU A 245 -7.09 37.26 3.79
CA GLU A 245 -7.77 38.56 3.68
C GLU A 245 -8.70 38.82 4.87
N GLU A 246 -9.40 37.78 5.34
CA GLU A 246 -10.32 37.84 6.48
C GLU A 246 -9.61 37.73 7.83
N LYS A 247 -8.34 37.30 7.85
CA LYS A 247 -7.54 37.20 9.07
C LYS A 247 -7.04 38.58 9.50
N PRO A 248 -6.85 38.82 10.82
CA PRO A 248 -6.10 39.99 11.28
C PRO A 248 -4.67 40.00 10.71
N LYS A 249 -3.90 41.04 11.00
CA LYS A 249 -2.46 40.97 10.75
C LYS A 249 -1.90 39.80 11.57
N SER A 250 -1.05 39.00 10.96
CA SER A 250 -0.21 38.07 11.70
C SER A 250 0.70 38.86 12.63
N LYS A 251 1.08 38.27 13.76
CA LYS A 251 2.04 38.91 14.65
C LYS A 251 3.39 39.15 13.94
N LYS A 252 3.71 38.37 12.89
CA LYS A 252 4.84 38.61 11.97
C LYS A 252 4.67 39.91 11.17
N GLU A 253 3.47 40.17 10.65
CA GLU A 253 3.14 41.44 9.97
C GLU A 253 3.14 42.64 10.94
N GLU A 254 2.76 42.44 12.20
CA GLU A 254 2.76 43.48 13.23
C GLU A 254 4.17 43.87 13.71
N SER A 255 5.10 42.90 13.77
CA SER A 255 6.49 43.08 14.21
C SER A 255 7.42 43.65 13.13
N GLY A 256 6.96 43.76 11.87
CA GLY A 256 7.77 44.26 10.75
C GLY A 256 8.89 43.32 10.29
N LEU A 257 8.91 42.08 10.79
CA LEU A 257 9.91 41.05 10.45
C LEU A 257 9.62 40.44 9.07
N LEU A 258 10.17 41.06 8.02
CA LEU A 258 10.19 40.49 6.68
C LEU A 258 11.48 39.70 6.48
N ASN A 259 11.36 38.40 6.20
CA ASN A 259 12.49 37.57 5.80
C ASN A 259 12.73 37.79 4.29
N PRO A 260 13.98 37.86 3.76
CA PRO A 260 14.22 38.03 2.32
C PRO A 260 13.50 36.98 1.46
N ILE A 261 13.27 35.80 2.02
CA ILE A 261 12.48 34.74 1.39
C ILE A 261 11.01 35.20 1.19
N SER A 262 10.35 35.77 2.20
CA SER A 262 8.93 36.17 2.09
C SER A 262 8.67 37.29 1.08
N GLU A 263 9.63 38.20 0.86
CA GLU A 263 9.48 39.28 -0.12
C GLU A 263 9.52 38.77 -1.57
N THR A 264 10.19 37.65 -1.82
CA THR A 264 10.30 37.05 -3.18
C THR A 264 9.10 36.18 -3.57
N LEU A 265 8.23 35.81 -2.61
CA LEU A 265 7.23 34.74 -2.77
C LEU A 265 5.83 35.19 -3.21
N GLY A 266 5.58 36.49 -3.36
CA GLY A 266 4.32 37.03 -3.89
C GLY A 266 3.25 37.28 -2.83
N GLU A 267 1.97 37.21 -3.23
CA GLU A 267 0.84 37.48 -2.33
C GLU A 267 0.59 36.32 -1.36
N ILE A 268 0.43 36.61 -0.06
CA ILE A 268 0.10 35.58 0.92
C ILE A 268 -1.37 35.14 0.74
N TRP A 269 -1.57 33.82 0.59
CA TRP A 269 -2.89 33.21 0.43
C TRP A 269 -3.47 32.78 1.77
N ASP A 270 -2.68 32.12 2.61
CA ASP A 270 -3.11 31.77 3.96
C ASP A 270 -1.93 31.64 4.92
N TRP A 271 -2.19 31.82 6.21
CA TRP A 271 -1.20 31.67 7.28
C TRP A 271 -1.81 31.21 8.60
N VAL A 272 -1.05 30.47 9.41
CA VAL A 272 -1.36 30.14 10.81
C VAL A 272 -0.07 30.18 11.63
N GLU A 273 -0.16 30.51 12.92
CA GLU A 273 0.96 30.47 13.85
C GLU A 273 0.63 29.72 15.14
N THR A 274 1.66 29.24 15.84
CA THR A 274 1.55 28.58 17.15
C THR A 274 2.82 28.81 17.97
N GLN A 275 2.69 28.85 19.30
CA GLN A 275 3.78 29.13 20.25
C GLN A 275 4.17 27.86 21.02
N GLY A 276 5.41 27.81 21.49
CA GLY A 276 5.93 26.79 22.38
C GLY A 276 7.14 27.29 23.19
N THR A 277 7.54 26.50 24.18
CA THR A 277 8.67 26.81 25.06
C THR A 277 9.70 25.69 24.99
N ALA A 278 10.99 26.00 25.11
CA ALA A 278 12.08 25.04 25.24
C ALA A 278 12.82 25.26 26.56
N LEU A 279 13.14 24.18 27.27
CA LEU A 279 13.84 24.19 28.55
C LEU A 279 15.13 23.36 28.46
N ARG A 280 16.20 23.86 29.07
CA ARG A 280 17.53 23.20 29.11
C ARG A 280 17.52 21.92 29.92
N ASP A 281 16.90 21.97 31.08
CA ASP A 281 16.94 20.88 32.05
C ASP A 281 15.77 19.90 31.88
N LYS A 282 14.96 20.05 30.81
CA LYS A 282 13.90 19.10 30.50
C LYS A 282 14.51 17.82 29.91
N PRO A 283 14.29 16.64 30.52
CA PRO A 283 14.75 15.37 29.97
C PRO A 283 14.10 15.12 28.61
N HIS A 284 14.84 14.47 27.70
CA HIS A 284 14.30 14.12 26.39
C HIS A 284 13.14 13.13 26.55
N THR A 285 12.06 13.32 25.78
CA THR A 285 10.85 12.48 25.87
C THR A 285 11.11 11.06 25.34
N ILE A 286 12.19 10.86 24.57
CA ILE A 286 12.69 9.58 24.09
C ILE A 286 14.08 9.38 24.70
N GLU A 287 14.42 8.21 25.24
CA GLU A 287 15.79 7.96 25.73
C GLU A 287 16.76 7.91 24.53
N ILE A 288 17.72 8.85 24.47
CA ILE A 288 18.85 8.75 23.55
C ILE A 288 19.87 7.82 24.22
N PRO A 289 20.33 6.74 23.57
CA PRO A 289 21.46 5.98 24.08
C PRO A 289 22.67 6.92 24.25
N GLU A 290 23.16 7.05 25.48
CA GLU A 290 24.32 7.90 25.77
C GLU A 290 25.56 7.38 25.04
N GLY A 291 26.09 8.13 24.06
CA GLY A 291 27.37 7.75 23.46
C GLY A 291 27.81 8.44 22.15
N LYS A 292 28.40 9.64 22.30
CA LYS A 292 29.54 10.22 21.53
C LYS A 292 29.35 10.67 20.06
N SER A 293 29.89 11.85 19.77
CA SER A 293 30.27 12.40 18.45
C SER A 293 31.51 13.30 18.61
N PRO A 294 32.28 13.69 17.55
CA PRO A 294 32.42 13.10 16.21
C PRO A 294 33.89 13.02 15.65
N ALA A 295 34.01 12.35 14.49
CA ALA A 295 35.09 12.38 13.45
C ALA A 295 36.45 11.71 13.77
N ILE A 296 37.08 10.87 12.92
CA ILE A 296 37.54 11.08 11.53
C ILE A 296 37.72 9.75 10.76
N VAL A 297 37.29 9.75 9.49
CA VAL A 297 37.74 9.02 8.28
C VAL A 297 38.04 7.51 8.34
N GLY A 298 37.24 6.75 7.58
CA GLY A 298 37.58 5.40 7.12
C GLY A 298 36.52 4.85 6.16
N LYS A 299 36.91 4.61 4.90
CA LYS A 299 36.13 3.88 3.89
C LYS A 299 35.62 2.55 4.48
N THR A 300 34.36 2.19 4.22
CA THR A 300 33.93 1.09 3.33
C THR A 300 32.41 0.91 3.51
N LYS A 301 31.68 0.71 2.41
CA LYS A 301 30.23 0.52 2.35
C LYS A 301 29.78 -0.62 3.28
N GLY A 302 29.04 -0.29 4.33
CA GLY A 302 28.28 -1.22 5.14
C GLY A 302 26.80 -0.84 5.09
N VAL A 303 25.98 -1.71 4.50
CA VAL A 303 24.52 -1.64 4.53
C VAL A 303 24.09 -1.69 6.00
N LYS A 304 23.51 -0.60 6.52
CA LYS A 304 22.91 -0.59 7.86
C LYS A 304 21.62 -1.41 7.83
N LYS A 305 21.61 -2.50 8.59
CA LYS A 305 20.40 -3.21 9.02
C LYS A 305 19.51 -2.21 9.78
N GLU A 306 18.29 -2.00 9.30
CA GLU A 306 17.24 -1.32 10.07
C GLU A 306 16.71 -2.25 11.16
N GLU A 307 16.45 -1.67 12.32
CA GLU A 307 15.97 -2.33 13.53
C GLU A 307 14.54 -2.87 13.35
N ASN A 308 14.34 -4.10 13.79
CA ASN A 308 13.12 -4.88 13.63
C ASN A 308 12.02 -4.35 14.57
N LYS A 309 11.07 -3.56 14.04
CA LYS A 309 9.77 -3.36 14.70
C LYS A 309 8.89 -4.58 14.44
N GLY A 310 8.80 -5.46 15.44
CA GLY A 310 8.01 -6.69 15.42
C GLY A 310 6.54 -6.43 15.08
N GLY A 311 6.14 -6.81 13.88
CA GLY A 311 4.77 -6.75 13.37
C GLY A 311 4.74 -7.27 11.94
N CYS A 312 3.61 -7.85 11.51
CA CYS A 312 3.44 -8.30 10.13
C CYS A 312 3.74 -7.16 9.13
N PHE A 313 4.51 -7.45 8.07
CA PHE A 313 4.94 -6.48 7.05
C PHE A 313 3.72 -5.81 6.43
N CYS A 314 2.69 -6.61 6.16
CA CYS A 314 1.42 -6.16 5.62
C CYS A 314 0.49 -5.46 6.64
N LYS A 315 0.87 -5.30 7.91
CA LYS A 315 0.17 -4.54 8.97
C LYS A 315 0.93 -3.28 9.39
N GLN A 316 2.26 -3.30 9.26
CA GLN A 316 3.11 -2.14 9.47
C GLN A 316 2.55 -0.91 8.75
N GLU A 317 2.41 0.19 9.48
CA GLU A 317 1.79 1.40 8.98
C GLU A 317 2.53 1.89 7.73
N GLU A 318 3.86 1.82 7.74
CA GLU A 318 4.77 2.16 6.65
C GLU A 318 4.59 1.34 5.36
N ASN A 319 3.80 0.25 5.39
CA ASN A 319 3.51 -0.60 4.24
C ASN A 319 2.01 -0.62 3.88
N GLN A 320 1.18 0.18 4.56
CA GLN A 320 -0.22 0.39 4.15
C GLN A 320 -0.34 1.35 2.97
N PHE A 321 -1.16 0.99 2.00
CA PHE A 321 -1.49 1.85 0.85
C PHE A 321 -2.92 1.56 0.37
N TYR A 322 -3.47 2.43 -0.47
CA TYR A 322 -4.84 2.32 -0.94
C TYR A 322 -5.04 1.07 -1.81
N TRP A 323 -6.18 0.40 -1.63
CA TRP A 323 -6.52 -0.89 -2.26
C TRP A 323 -5.68 -2.09 -1.79
N SER A 324 -4.94 -1.95 -0.70
CA SER A 324 -4.14 -3.05 -0.14
C SER A 324 -4.99 -4.22 0.37
N ASP A 325 -6.27 -3.99 0.73
CA ASP A 325 -7.23 -5.05 1.11
C ASP A 325 -7.62 -5.98 -0.06
N LYS A 326 -7.42 -5.54 -1.31
CA LYS A 326 -7.74 -6.31 -2.52
C LYS A 326 -6.64 -7.27 -2.96
N LEU A 327 -5.50 -7.19 -2.28
CA LEU A 327 -4.30 -7.93 -2.63
C LEU A 327 -3.98 -9.01 -1.60
N THR A 328 -3.25 -10.04 -2.02
CA THR A 328 -2.55 -10.93 -1.09
C THR A 328 -1.32 -10.23 -0.51
N CYS A 329 -0.69 -10.78 0.54
CA CYS A 329 0.50 -10.13 1.09
C CYS A 329 1.68 -10.10 0.11
N ASP A 330 1.90 -11.18 -0.65
CA ASP A 330 2.92 -11.20 -1.70
C ASP A 330 2.66 -10.17 -2.80
N GLN A 331 1.40 -9.98 -3.18
CA GLN A 331 1.02 -8.95 -4.13
C GLN A 331 1.28 -7.54 -3.56
N ARG A 332 0.95 -7.31 -2.28
CA ARG A 332 1.24 -6.02 -1.62
C ARG A 332 2.74 -5.73 -1.58
N LYS A 333 3.53 -6.72 -1.15
CA LYS A 333 4.99 -6.63 -1.13
C LYS A 333 5.53 -6.32 -2.53
N LYS A 334 5.05 -7.05 -3.55
CA LYS A 334 5.46 -6.80 -4.94
C LYS A 334 5.17 -5.39 -5.41
N VAL A 335 4.00 -4.84 -5.08
CA VAL A 335 3.64 -3.45 -5.45
C VAL A 335 4.57 -2.46 -4.76
N LEU A 336 4.79 -2.61 -3.45
CA LEU A 336 5.69 -1.74 -2.68
C LEU A 336 7.12 -1.82 -3.19
N ASP A 337 7.62 -3.02 -3.50
CA ASP A 337 8.97 -3.22 -4.05
C ASP A 337 9.12 -2.51 -5.41
N VAL A 338 8.15 -2.67 -6.31
CA VAL A 338 8.16 -1.97 -7.61
C VAL A 338 8.15 -0.45 -7.40
N CYS A 339 7.30 0.07 -6.52
CA CYS A 339 7.21 1.51 -6.26
C CYS A 339 8.47 2.05 -5.55
N LYS A 340 9.06 1.28 -4.65
CA LYS A 340 10.33 1.60 -3.98
C LYS A 340 11.48 1.65 -4.97
N GLU A 341 11.57 0.68 -5.88
CA GLU A 341 12.63 0.65 -6.90
C GLU A 341 12.52 1.82 -7.89
N LEU A 342 11.29 2.22 -8.25
CA LEU A 342 11.07 3.32 -9.19
C LEU A 342 11.20 4.71 -8.57
N TRP A 343 10.69 4.92 -7.34
CA TRP A 343 10.56 6.25 -6.73
C TRP A 343 11.14 6.39 -5.32
N GLY A 344 11.80 5.35 -4.81
CA GLY A 344 12.47 5.33 -3.52
C GLY A 344 11.53 5.03 -2.34
N GLU A 345 12.16 4.69 -1.20
CA GLU A 345 11.47 4.31 0.04
C GLU A 345 10.44 5.35 0.49
N LYS A 346 10.81 6.63 0.44
CA LYS A 346 9.98 7.76 0.89
C LYS A 346 8.64 7.85 0.14
N ASN A 347 8.63 7.54 -1.15
CA ASN A 347 7.46 7.72 -2.02
C ASN A 347 6.70 6.40 -2.27
N LYS A 348 7.20 5.26 -1.79
CA LYS A 348 6.68 3.93 -2.15
C LYS A 348 5.18 3.78 -1.87
N LYS A 349 4.70 4.27 -0.72
CA LYS A 349 3.29 4.14 -0.30
C LYS A 349 2.35 4.98 -1.17
N GLU A 350 2.72 6.24 -1.39
CA GLU A 350 1.92 7.16 -2.19
C GLU A 350 1.83 6.65 -3.63
N LYS A 351 2.97 6.24 -4.20
CA LYS A 351 3.02 5.69 -5.55
C LYS A 351 2.30 4.35 -5.68
N ALA A 352 2.34 3.51 -4.65
CA ALA A 352 1.54 2.28 -4.60
C ALA A 352 0.04 2.62 -4.63
N SER A 353 -0.43 3.54 -3.78
CA SER A 353 -1.82 4.01 -3.80
C SER A 353 -2.24 4.53 -5.18
N GLN A 354 -1.41 5.38 -5.80
CA GLN A 354 -1.69 5.94 -7.14
C GLN A 354 -1.76 4.84 -8.21
N LEU A 355 -0.78 3.93 -8.24
CA LEU A 355 -0.73 2.84 -9.22
C LEU A 355 -1.92 1.89 -9.05
N MET A 356 -2.26 1.53 -7.82
CA MET A 356 -3.38 0.64 -7.57
C MET A 356 -4.74 1.27 -7.92
N SER A 357 -4.92 2.58 -7.71
CA SER A 357 -6.11 3.29 -8.19
C SER A 357 -6.24 3.26 -9.70
N ILE A 358 -5.13 3.32 -10.43
CA ILE A 358 -5.14 3.20 -11.90
C ILE A 358 -5.47 1.77 -12.31
N ILE A 359 -4.83 0.76 -11.69
CA ILE A 359 -5.14 -0.66 -11.97
C ILE A 359 -6.62 -0.95 -11.69
N TYR A 360 -7.18 -0.43 -10.59
CA TYR A 360 -8.60 -0.54 -10.28
C TYR A 360 -9.48 -0.03 -11.42
N ILE A 361 -9.20 1.18 -11.93
CA ILE A 361 -9.98 1.79 -13.02
C ILE A 361 -9.82 0.99 -14.33
N GLU A 362 -8.59 0.65 -14.69
CA GLU A 362 -8.26 0.03 -15.98
C GLU A 362 -8.70 -1.44 -16.07
N THR A 363 -8.75 -2.15 -14.94
CA THR A 363 -9.23 -3.55 -14.89
C THR A 363 -10.73 -3.67 -14.65
N ASN A 364 -11.49 -2.58 -14.77
CA ASN A 364 -12.90 -2.52 -14.44
C ASN A 364 -13.18 -3.07 -13.03
N LYS A 365 -12.39 -2.60 -12.05
CA LYS A 365 -12.54 -2.86 -10.61
C LYS A 365 -12.11 -4.26 -10.13
N THR A 366 -11.47 -5.05 -10.99
CA THR A 366 -11.16 -6.45 -10.68
C THR A 366 -9.74 -6.72 -10.18
N PHE A 367 -8.80 -5.81 -10.46
CA PHE A 367 -7.35 -6.03 -10.30
C PHE A 367 -6.82 -7.26 -11.04
N SER A 368 -7.58 -7.77 -12.01
CA SER A 368 -7.24 -9.00 -12.71
C SER A 368 -6.12 -8.75 -13.73
N PRO A 369 -5.02 -9.53 -13.70
CA PRO A 369 -3.99 -9.47 -14.73
C PRO A 369 -4.48 -9.97 -16.09
N SER A 370 -5.62 -10.67 -16.15
CA SER A 370 -6.22 -11.13 -17.40
C SER A 370 -7.29 -10.19 -17.95
N ALA A 371 -7.52 -9.02 -17.33
CA ALA A 371 -8.52 -8.06 -17.77
C ALA A 371 -8.30 -7.65 -19.23
N ASP A 372 -9.36 -7.68 -20.03
CA ASP A 372 -9.34 -7.37 -21.47
C ASP A 372 -10.59 -6.54 -21.79
N ASN A 373 -10.41 -5.40 -22.45
CA ASN A 373 -11.51 -4.51 -22.78
C ASN A 373 -12.22 -4.86 -24.10
N GLY A 374 -11.78 -5.92 -24.80
CA GLY A 374 -12.37 -6.37 -26.06
C GLY A 374 -12.09 -5.47 -27.26
N ILE A 375 -11.31 -4.39 -27.09
CA ILE A 375 -10.99 -3.41 -28.14
C ILE A 375 -9.48 -3.19 -28.31
N GLY A 376 -8.66 -4.16 -27.88
CA GLY A 376 -7.22 -4.15 -28.16
C GLY A 376 -6.31 -3.81 -26.98
N PHE A 377 -6.82 -3.78 -25.75
CA PHE A 377 -6.02 -3.52 -24.56
C PHE A 377 -6.21 -4.62 -23.50
N SER A 378 -5.14 -4.99 -22.80
CA SER A 378 -5.19 -6.09 -21.83
C SER A 378 -4.18 -5.95 -20.69
N GLY A 379 -4.48 -6.54 -19.54
CA GLY A 379 -3.64 -6.54 -18.34
C GLY A 379 -3.97 -5.46 -17.32
N LEU A 380 -3.17 -5.41 -16.26
CA LEU A 380 -3.34 -4.56 -15.07
C LEU A 380 -3.42 -3.07 -15.40
N ILE A 381 -2.70 -2.62 -16.43
CA ILE A 381 -2.75 -1.23 -16.92
C ILE A 381 -3.27 -1.13 -18.35
N GLN A 382 -3.97 -2.16 -18.85
CA GLN A 382 -4.53 -2.20 -20.21
C GLN A 382 -3.48 -1.87 -21.29
N PHE A 383 -2.45 -2.70 -21.40
CA PHE A 383 -1.44 -2.57 -22.47
C PHE A 383 -2.09 -2.74 -23.85
N ASN A 384 -1.79 -1.87 -24.81
CA ASN A 384 -1.99 -2.15 -26.23
C ASN A 384 -0.81 -2.96 -26.80
N ASP A 385 -0.93 -3.41 -28.06
CA ASP A 385 0.09 -4.25 -28.72
C ASP A 385 1.46 -3.58 -28.80
N ARG A 386 1.51 -2.26 -29.04
CA ARG A 386 2.76 -1.49 -29.09
C ARG A 386 3.43 -1.42 -27.72
N ALA A 387 2.66 -1.16 -26.67
CA ALA A 387 3.16 -1.08 -25.30
C ALA A 387 3.68 -2.43 -24.81
N ALA A 388 2.92 -3.52 -25.06
CA ALA A 388 3.33 -4.89 -24.74
C ALA A 388 4.64 -5.27 -25.45
N LYS A 389 4.75 -5.02 -26.76
CA LYS A 389 5.98 -5.24 -27.52
C LYS A 389 7.14 -4.41 -26.97
N GLY A 390 6.86 -3.16 -26.58
CA GLY A 390 7.84 -2.25 -26.01
C GLY A 390 8.45 -2.72 -24.68
N VAL A 391 7.77 -3.59 -23.94
CA VAL A 391 8.30 -4.22 -22.71
C VAL A 391 8.73 -5.67 -22.91
N GLY A 392 8.81 -6.13 -24.17
CA GLY A 392 9.33 -7.44 -24.55
C GLY A 392 8.34 -8.60 -24.42
N THR A 393 7.04 -8.37 -24.60
CA THR A 393 6.01 -9.43 -24.55
C THR A 393 4.85 -9.12 -25.51
N THR A 394 3.77 -9.90 -25.43
CA THR A 394 2.53 -9.72 -26.18
C THR A 394 1.33 -9.62 -25.21
N ARG A 395 0.20 -9.05 -25.65
CA ARG A 395 -1.03 -9.05 -24.83
C ARG A 395 -1.52 -10.46 -24.51
N ALA A 396 -1.33 -11.42 -25.42
CA ALA A 396 -1.71 -12.81 -25.21
C ALA A 396 -0.93 -13.48 -24.07
N GLU A 397 0.36 -13.17 -23.95
CA GLU A 397 1.20 -13.63 -22.83
C GLU A 397 0.85 -12.90 -21.54
N LEU A 398 0.68 -11.57 -21.57
CA LEU A 398 0.29 -10.78 -20.40
C LEU A 398 -0.96 -11.38 -19.72
N LYS A 399 -1.99 -11.73 -20.49
CA LYS A 399 -3.23 -12.33 -19.97
C LYS A 399 -3.05 -13.67 -19.25
N LYS A 400 -1.97 -14.40 -19.54
CA LYS A 400 -1.62 -15.68 -18.91
C LYS A 400 -0.76 -15.51 -17.65
N MET A 401 -0.29 -14.29 -17.37
CA MET A 401 0.59 -14.02 -16.23
C MET A 401 -0.21 -13.86 -14.93
N THR A 402 0.44 -14.23 -13.83
CA THR A 402 -0.01 -13.87 -12.49
C THR A 402 0.14 -12.37 -12.26
N PHE A 403 -0.57 -11.82 -11.28
CA PHE A 403 -0.45 -10.41 -10.88
C PHE A 403 1.02 -10.04 -10.61
N ILE A 404 1.72 -10.85 -9.82
CA ILE A 404 3.11 -10.62 -9.41
C ILE A 404 4.04 -10.58 -10.61
N LYS A 405 3.91 -11.54 -11.54
CA LYS A 405 4.73 -11.58 -12.76
C LYS A 405 4.42 -10.41 -13.69
N GLN A 406 3.14 -10.03 -13.81
CA GLN A 406 2.77 -8.92 -14.69
C GLN A 406 3.24 -7.56 -14.14
N MET A 407 3.37 -7.42 -12.82
CA MET A 407 3.95 -6.22 -12.20
C MET A 407 5.40 -5.94 -12.62
N ASP A 408 6.17 -6.95 -13.04
CA ASP A 408 7.50 -6.72 -13.63
C ASP A 408 7.43 -5.98 -14.97
N TYR A 409 6.39 -6.25 -15.76
CA TYR A 409 6.16 -5.58 -17.04
C TYR A 409 5.55 -4.19 -16.84
N VAL A 410 4.69 -4.02 -15.83
CA VAL A 410 4.22 -2.70 -15.38
C VAL A 410 5.42 -1.85 -14.96
N LYS A 411 6.34 -2.39 -14.14
CA LYS A 411 7.57 -1.70 -13.76
C LYS A 411 8.36 -1.25 -14.99
N LYS A 412 8.69 -2.18 -15.91
CA LYS A 412 9.44 -1.89 -17.15
C LYS A 412 8.78 -0.81 -18.00
N TYR A 413 7.44 -0.76 -18.03
CA TYR A 413 6.70 0.26 -18.77
C TYR A 413 6.85 1.64 -18.12
N LEU A 414 6.66 1.72 -16.80
CA LEU A 414 6.73 2.97 -16.03
C LEU A 414 8.16 3.52 -15.94
N GLU A 415 9.15 2.64 -15.82
CA GLU A 415 10.58 2.99 -15.66
C GLU A 415 11.08 3.93 -16.77
N LYS A 416 10.61 3.75 -18.01
CA LYS A 416 11.02 4.55 -19.17
C LYS A 416 10.75 6.04 -19.04
N ARG A 417 9.76 6.43 -18.22
CA ARG A 417 9.31 7.82 -18.06
C ARG A 417 9.07 8.20 -16.60
N LYS A 418 9.58 7.42 -15.64
CA LYS A 418 9.25 7.53 -14.21
C LYS A 418 9.46 8.93 -13.61
N ASP A 419 10.43 9.68 -14.12
CA ASP A 419 10.81 11.02 -13.64
C ASP A 419 9.84 12.11 -14.13
N GLU A 420 9.01 11.82 -15.13
CA GLU A 420 7.95 12.71 -15.61
C GLU A 420 6.64 12.51 -14.83
N LEU A 421 6.52 11.43 -14.06
CA LEU A 421 5.28 10.99 -13.39
C LEU A 421 5.10 11.66 -12.02
N ASN A 422 4.96 12.98 -12.05
CA ASN A 422 4.97 13.83 -10.85
C ASN A 422 3.62 13.93 -10.13
N THR A 423 2.52 13.53 -10.79
CA THR A 423 1.16 13.53 -10.24
C THR A 423 0.46 12.19 -10.48
N LEU A 424 -0.63 11.93 -9.76
CA LEU A 424 -1.55 10.84 -10.08
C LEU A 424 -2.01 10.91 -11.55
N THR A 425 -2.31 12.11 -12.03
CA THR A 425 -2.75 12.34 -13.40
C THR A 425 -1.64 12.03 -14.40
N ASP A 426 -0.40 12.44 -14.17
CA ASP A 426 0.73 12.11 -15.06
C ASP A 426 0.95 10.60 -15.17
N LEU A 427 0.84 9.88 -14.05
CA LEU A 427 0.90 8.42 -14.05
C LEU A 427 -0.22 7.80 -14.90
N TYR A 428 -1.43 8.34 -14.81
CA TYR A 428 -2.55 7.88 -15.63
C TYR A 428 -2.44 8.26 -17.10
N LEU A 429 -1.93 9.46 -17.40
CA LEU A 429 -1.69 9.91 -18.77
C LEU A 429 -0.66 9.01 -19.47
N LEU A 430 0.31 8.44 -18.75
CA LEU A 430 1.22 7.48 -19.35
C LEU A 430 0.50 6.21 -19.84
N VAL A 431 -0.62 5.84 -19.21
CA VAL A 431 -1.46 4.71 -19.63
C VAL A 431 -2.43 5.13 -20.74
N MET A 432 -3.13 6.26 -20.56
CA MET A 432 -4.21 6.67 -21.45
C MET A 432 -3.76 7.48 -22.67
N LYS A 433 -2.84 8.43 -22.48
CA LYS A 433 -2.44 9.42 -23.50
C LYS A 433 -0.98 9.87 -23.27
N PRO A 434 0.01 9.05 -23.66
CA PRO A 434 1.41 9.28 -23.30
C PRO A 434 1.95 10.65 -23.73
N SER A 435 1.50 11.21 -24.86
CA SER A 435 1.92 12.53 -25.34
C SER A 435 1.56 13.69 -24.39
N ALA A 436 0.59 13.49 -23.49
CA ALA A 436 0.13 14.52 -22.55
C ALA A 436 0.85 14.49 -21.18
N VAL A 437 1.67 13.47 -20.90
CA VAL A 437 2.44 13.34 -19.65
C VAL A 437 3.30 14.60 -19.39
N GLY A 438 3.36 15.04 -18.13
CA GLY A 438 4.02 16.28 -17.71
C GLY A 438 3.05 17.47 -17.61
N ASN A 439 1.81 17.32 -18.11
CA ASN A 439 0.76 18.32 -17.99
C ASN A 439 -0.22 18.04 -16.84
N GLY A 440 -0.01 17.01 -16.01
CA GLY A 440 -0.94 16.63 -14.94
C GLY A 440 -1.22 17.72 -13.89
N ASN A 441 -0.36 18.74 -13.78
CA ASN A 441 -0.55 19.91 -12.92
C ASN A 441 -1.22 21.11 -13.62
N LYS A 442 -1.72 20.97 -14.85
CA LYS A 442 -2.32 22.04 -15.65
C LYS A 442 -3.82 21.78 -15.85
N PRO A 443 -4.70 22.23 -14.94
CA PRO A 443 -6.13 21.86 -14.94
C PRO A 443 -6.83 22.07 -16.28
N ASP A 444 -6.54 23.17 -16.97
CA ASP A 444 -7.23 23.57 -18.21
C ASP A 444 -6.56 23.01 -19.48
N TYR A 445 -5.51 22.19 -19.36
CA TYR A 445 -4.89 21.55 -20.52
C TYR A 445 -5.88 20.55 -21.14
N ALA A 446 -6.22 20.75 -22.42
CA ALA A 446 -7.09 19.87 -23.18
C ALA A 446 -6.32 18.61 -23.62
N VAL A 447 -6.62 17.48 -23.00
CA VAL A 447 -6.05 16.16 -23.34
C VAL A 447 -6.70 15.60 -24.60
N PHE A 448 -8.00 15.84 -24.74
CA PHE A 448 -8.78 15.59 -25.95
C PHE A 448 -9.52 16.87 -26.35
N ASP A 449 -9.58 17.15 -27.65
CA ASP A 449 -10.20 18.36 -28.19
C ASP A 449 -10.79 18.03 -29.57
N GLU A 450 -12.11 17.94 -29.65
CA GLU A 450 -12.79 17.57 -30.90
C GLU A 450 -12.73 18.66 -31.98
N SER A 451 -12.43 19.90 -31.58
CA SER A 451 -12.41 21.07 -32.47
C SER A 451 -11.20 21.12 -33.41
N ILE A 452 -10.13 20.37 -33.13
CA ILE A 452 -8.92 20.37 -33.95
C ILE A 452 -9.13 19.68 -35.29
N SER A 453 -8.35 20.03 -36.31
CA SER A 453 -8.34 19.33 -37.59
C SER A 453 -7.36 18.14 -37.60
N VAL A 454 -7.63 17.16 -38.45
CA VAL A 454 -6.70 16.05 -38.77
C VAL A 454 -6.40 16.05 -40.26
N PRO A 455 -5.20 15.61 -40.69
CA PRO A 455 -4.76 15.69 -42.09
C PRO A 455 -5.70 15.08 -43.14
N ASP A 456 -6.39 13.98 -42.81
CA ASP A 456 -7.26 13.25 -43.75
C ASP A 456 -8.76 13.49 -43.51
N GLY A 457 -9.10 14.58 -42.80
CA GLY A 457 -10.48 14.99 -42.58
C GLY A 457 -11.31 13.96 -41.81
N ASP A 458 -12.31 13.38 -42.47
CA ASP A 458 -13.22 12.37 -41.90
C ASP A 458 -12.77 10.92 -42.16
N GLY A 459 -11.66 10.74 -42.89
CA GLY A 459 -11.07 9.43 -43.23
C GLY A 459 -11.79 8.68 -44.35
N SER A 460 -12.73 9.31 -45.06
CA SER A 460 -13.50 8.72 -46.16
C SER A 460 -12.64 8.21 -47.31
N ASN A 461 -11.52 8.89 -47.58
CA ASN A 461 -10.55 8.52 -48.61
C ASN A 461 -9.33 7.72 -48.07
N THR A 462 -9.36 7.34 -46.79
CA THR A 462 -8.26 6.63 -46.12
C THR A 462 -8.58 5.14 -46.03
N SER A 463 -7.61 4.23 -46.19
CA SER A 463 -7.88 2.77 -46.04
C SER A 463 -8.21 2.41 -44.59
N TYR A 464 -8.86 1.25 -44.36
CA TYR A 464 -9.14 0.77 -43.01
C TYR A 464 -7.86 0.58 -42.18
N GLU A 465 -6.81 -0.07 -42.73
CA GLU A 465 -5.56 -0.26 -41.99
C GLU A 465 -4.92 1.09 -41.64
N GLN A 466 -4.92 2.04 -42.57
CA GLN A 466 -4.34 3.36 -42.33
C GLN A 466 -5.14 4.14 -41.28
N ARG A 467 -6.46 4.04 -41.24
CA ARG A 467 -7.28 4.66 -40.17
C ARG A 467 -7.00 4.04 -38.80
N MET A 468 -6.88 2.72 -38.74
CA MET A 468 -6.51 2.01 -37.49
C MET A 468 -5.10 2.36 -37.03
N PHE A 469 -4.19 2.68 -37.95
CA PHE A 469 -2.86 3.19 -37.62
C PHE A 469 -2.86 4.66 -37.19
N ASN A 470 -3.69 5.50 -37.82
CA ASN A 470 -3.78 6.93 -37.55
C ASN A 470 -4.44 7.22 -36.20
N ILE A 471 -5.48 6.48 -35.81
CA ILE A 471 -6.30 6.78 -34.63
C ILE A 471 -5.51 6.86 -33.31
N ASP A 472 -4.39 6.12 -33.22
CA ASP A 472 -3.50 6.09 -32.05
C ASP A 472 -2.40 7.16 -32.09
N LYS A 473 -2.37 8.02 -33.11
CA LYS A 473 -1.35 9.07 -33.31
C LYS A 473 -1.93 10.47 -33.20
N GLU A 474 -1.06 11.42 -32.86
CA GLU A 474 -1.41 12.84 -32.98
C GLU A 474 -1.57 13.24 -34.47
N PRO A 475 -2.55 14.09 -34.83
CA PRO A 475 -3.56 14.69 -33.94
C PRO A 475 -4.86 13.85 -33.75
N TRP A 476 -5.02 12.70 -34.43
CA TRP A 476 -6.24 11.89 -34.40
C TRP A 476 -6.67 11.44 -32.99
N VAL A 477 -5.72 10.96 -32.18
CA VAL A 477 -6.01 10.52 -30.80
C VAL A 477 -6.54 11.68 -29.94
N THR A 478 -6.10 12.92 -30.19
CA THR A 478 -6.62 14.12 -29.53
C THR A 478 -8.03 14.45 -30.02
N LYS A 479 -8.25 14.44 -31.34
CA LYS A 479 -9.55 14.77 -31.96
C LYS A 479 -10.66 13.80 -31.58
N TYR A 480 -10.39 12.51 -31.64
CA TYR A 480 -11.41 11.46 -31.51
C TYR A 480 -11.52 10.86 -30.10
N GLY A 481 -10.65 11.28 -29.17
CA GLY A 481 -10.62 10.75 -27.80
C GLY A 481 -11.76 11.21 -26.89
N TYR A 482 -12.27 12.43 -27.05
CA TYR A 482 -13.29 13.05 -26.17
C TYR A 482 -14.54 12.16 -25.98
N SER A 483 -15.33 11.97 -27.04
CA SER A 483 -16.56 11.13 -26.98
C SER A 483 -16.28 9.64 -26.80
N SER A 484 -15.04 9.19 -27.01
CA SER A 484 -14.64 7.80 -26.87
C SER A 484 -14.32 7.43 -25.41
N ASN A 485 -14.20 8.44 -24.53
CA ASN A 485 -13.95 8.27 -23.10
C ASN A 485 -15.07 8.91 -22.27
N PRO A 486 -16.31 8.39 -22.33
CA PRO A 486 -17.47 9.01 -21.70
C PRO A 486 -17.39 9.14 -20.17
N LYS A 487 -16.46 8.42 -19.52
CA LYS A 487 -16.20 8.54 -18.07
C LYS A 487 -15.68 9.92 -17.67
N PHE A 488 -14.99 10.63 -18.57
CA PHE A 488 -14.45 11.96 -18.31
C PHE A 488 -15.39 13.10 -18.73
N LEU A 489 -16.61 12.78 -19.15
CA LEU A 489 -17.65 13.77 -19.45
C LEU A 489 -18.36 14.15 -18.15
N THR A 490 -17.84 15.20 -17.52
CA THR A 490 -18.26 15.60 -16.16
C THR A 490 -19.16 16.83 -16.14
N GLU A 491 -19.23 17.58 -17.24
CA GLU A 491 -20.02 18.80 -17.30
C GLU A 491 -21.52 18.48 -17.49
N LYS A 492 -22.38 19.38 -16.99
CA LYS A 492 -23.83 19.21 -17.07
C LYS A 492 -24.26 19.23 -18.55
N GLY A 493 -24.89 18.15 -19.00
CA GLY A 493 -25.37 17.99 -20.38
C GLY A 493 -24.42 17.21 -21.29
N GLU A 494 -23.16 16.99 -20.93
CA GLU A 494 -22.23 16.25 -21.80
C GLU A 494 -22.60 14.78 -21.99
N LYS A 495 -23.32 14.18 -21.04
CA LYS A 495 -23.76 12.78 -21.15
C LYS A 495 -24.91 12.59 -22.14
N GLU A 496 -25.52 13.66 -22.64
CA GLU A 496 -26.54 13.61 -23.67
C GLU A 496 -25.94 13.11 -24.99
N LYS A 497 -26.63 12.17 -25.63
CA LYS A 497 -26.13 11.54 -26.85
C LYS A 497 -26.51 12.37 -28.07
N ARG A 498 -25.56 12.52 -28.99
CA ARG A 498 -25.76 13.12 -30.32
C ARG A 498 -25.30 12.19 -31.42
N LYS A 499 -25.79 12.45 -32.64
CA LYS A 499 -25.32 11.79 -33.85
C LYS A 499 -23.88 12.27 -34.13
N LYS A 500 -22.91 11.35 -34.16
CA LYS A 500 -21.49 11.65 -34.35
C LYS A 500 -20.86 10.69 -35.37
N TRP A 501 -20.04 11.23 -36.27
CA TRP A 501 -19.25 10.44 -37.21
C TRP A 501 -18.11 9.69 -36.48
N VAL A 502 -17.97 8.39 -36.76
CA VAL A 502 -16.93 7.55 -36.16
C VAL A 502 -15.86 7.21 -37.19
N TYR A 503 -14.71 7.87 -37.05
CA TYR A 503 -13.57 7.79 -37.98
C TYR A 503 -13.17 6.34 -38.32
N THR A 504 -13.00 5.45 -37.35
CA THR A 504 -12.54 4.08 -37.63
C THR A 504 -13.57 3.24 -38.38
N ARG A 505 -14.87 3.44 -38.09
CA ARG A 505 -15.99 2.65 -38.62
C ARG A 505 -16.72 3.27 -39.80
N GLN A 506 -16.39 4.51 -40.15
CA GLN A 506 -16.97 5.26 -41.27
C GLN A 506 -18.51 5.25 -41.27
N LYS A 507 -19.10 5.47 -40.10
CA LYS A 507 -20.55 5.56 -39.91
C LYS A 507 -20.92 6.51 -38.79
N TYR A 508 -22.16 7.00 -38.83
CA TYR A 508 -22.73 7.77 -37.73
C TYR A 508 -23.17 6.84 -36.59
N GLU A 509 -22.88 7.25 -35.36
CA GLU A 509 -23.30 6.57 -34.14
C GLU A 509 -23.87 7.58 -33.13
N SER A 510 -24.71 7.09 -32.23
CA SER A 510 -25.18 7.86 -31.08
C SER A 510 -24.11 7.83 -29.99
N ARG A 511 -23.43 8.96 -29.76
CA ARG A 511 -22.35 9.11 -28.77
C ARG A 511 -22.56 10.32 -27.86
N PRO A 512 -22.18 10.24 -26.59
CA PRO A 512 -22.25 11.40 -25.68
C PRO A 512 -21.17 12.44 -26.00
N GLY A 513 -21.38 13.66 -25.53
CA GLY A 513 -20.44 14.79 -25.57
C GLY A 513 -20.95 15.96 -26.40
N PHE A 514 -20.47 17.16 -26.11
CA PHE A 514 -20.78 18.36 -26.89
C PHE A 514 -20.13 18.36 -28.28
N ILE A 515 -20.65 19.18 -29.19
CA ILE A 515 -19.99 19.47 -30.47
C ILE A 515 -18.76 20.33 -30.16
N GLY A 516 -17.57 19.89 -30.60
CA GLY A 516 -16.31 20.57 -30.28
C GLY A 516 -15.89 20.47 -28.80
N GLY A 517 -16.47 19.51 -28.05
CA GLY A 517 -16.16 19.32 -26.64
C GLY A 517 -14.70 18.90 -26.39
N LYS A 518 -14.25 19.12 -25.15
CA LYS A 518 -12.88 18.89 -24.71
C LYS A 518 -12.88 18.05 -23.44
N THR A 519 -11.85 17.25 -23.25
CA THR A 519 -11.55 16.63 -21.94
C THR A 519 -10.31 17.30 -21.39
N THR A 520 -10.44 17.90 -20.22
CA THR A 520 -9.34 18.60 -19.55
C THR A 520 -8.68 17.73 -18.47
N ILE A 521 -7.48 18.13 -18.04
CA ILE A 521 -6.79 17.51 -16.91
C ILE A 521 -7.64 17.56 -15.64
N LYS A 522 -8.37 18.66 -15.40
CA LYS A 522 -9.26 18.81 -14.25
C LYS A 522 -10.30 17.69 -14.16
N GLU A 523 -10.92 17.34 -15.28
CA GLU A 523 -11.96 16.32 -15.34
C GLU A 523 -11.38 14.92 -15.15
N ILE A 524 -10.24 14.65 -15.78
CA ILE A 524 -9.50 13.39 -15.59
C ILE A 524 -9.10 13.26 -14.13
N GLU A 525 -8.47 14.28 -13.54
CA GLU A 525 -8.04 14.27 -12.14
C GLU A 525 -9.24 14.05 -11.20
N GLN A 526 -10.37 14.72 -11.46
CA GLN A 526 -11.60 14.54 -10.69
C GLN A 526 -12.08 13.09 -10.70
N VAL A 527 -12.14 12.45 -11.88
CA VAL A 527 -12.54 11.04 -12.01
C VAL A 527 -11.53 10.13 -11.32
N LEU A 528 -10.23 10.30 -11.55
CA LEU A 528 -9.19 9.49 -10.92
C LEU A 528 -9.24 9.58 -9.39
N LYS A 529 -9.45 10.79 -8.86
CA LYS A 529 -9.58 11.00 -7.42
C LYS A 529 -10.85 10.37 -6.87
N ASN A 530 -12.00 10.66 -7.47
CA ASN A 530 -13.29 10.22 -6.93
C ASN A 530 -13.54 8.73 -7.11
N GLU A 531 -13.18 8.16 -8.26
CA GLU A 531 -13.48 6.77 -8.59
C GLU A 531 -12.34 5.80 -8.25
N GLY A 532 -11.10 6.29 -8.13
CA GLY A 532 -9.93 5.45 -7.88
C GLY A 532 -9.24 5.75 -6.55
N PHE A 533 -8.85 7.00 -6.31
CA PHE A 533 -7.93 7.32 -5.22
C PHE A 533 -8.61 7.44 -3.86
N TYR A 534 -9.63 8.29 -3.74
CA TYR A 534 -10.33 8.51 -2.48
C TYR A 534 -11.16 7.29 -2.06
N LEU A 535 -11.77 6.57 -2.99
CA LEU A 535 -12.42 5.28 -2.68
C LEU A 535 -11.41 4.27 -2.10
N GLY A 536 -10.18 4.25 -2.61
CA GLY A 536 -9.13 3.35 -2.13
C GLY A 536 -8.73 3.55 -0.67
N LYS A 537 -9.07 4.69 -0.07
CA LYS A 537 -8.80 5.00 1.34
C LYS A 537 -9.55 4.09 2.31
N ASP A 538 -10.74 3.63 1.94
CA ASP A 538 -11.51 2.69 2.75
C ASP A 538 -11.08 1.24 2.52
N HIS A 539 -10.10 1.04 1.63
CA HIS A 539 -9.58 -0.24 1.17
C HIS A 539 -8.14 -0.46 1.66
N ILE A 540 -7.93 -0.23 2.95
CA ILE A 540 -6.69 -0.54 3.66
C ILE A 540 -6.81 -1.93 4.25
N PHE A 541 -5.77 -2.74 4.06
CA PHE A 541 -5.72 -4.08 4.64
C PHE A 541 -5.76 -4.01 6.17
N ASN A 542 -6.85 -4.52 6.74
CA ASN A 542 -7.04 -4.66 8.19
C ASN A 542 -7.28 -6.13 8.61
N GLY A 543 -7.12 -7.06 7.66
CA GLY A 543 -7.35 -8.48 7.86
C GLY A 543 -6.28 -9.14 8.72
N LYS A 544 -6.50 -10.42 9.05
CA LYS A 544 -5.43 -11.25 9.64
C LYS A 544 -4.31 -11.33 8.62
N CYS A 545 -3.13 -10.85 9.02
CA CYS A 545 -1.94 -11.14 8.25
C CYS A 545 -1.76 -12.64 8.22
N ILE A 546 -1.51 -13.19 7.04
CA ILE A 546 -0.87 -14.51 6.96
C ILE A 546 0.50 -14.41 7.69
N ASP A 547 1.10 -13.21 7.71
CA ASP A 547 2.36 -12.90 8.39
C ASP A 547 2.29 -12.59 9.90
N GLU A 548 1.16 -12.75 10.59
CA GLU A 548 1.20 -12.81 12.07
C GLU A 548 2.00 -14.04 12.57
N GLN A 549 2.36 -14.95 11.66
CA GLN A 549 3.35 -16.01 11.89
C GLN A 549 4.71 -15.81 11.20
N GLU A 550 4.98 -14.72 10.46
CA GLU A 550 6.16 -14.69 9.55
C GLU A 550 7.28 -13.69 9.83
N ILE A 551 7.12 -12.67 10.68
CA ILE A 551 8.23 -11.70 10.90
C ILE A 551 9.07 -11.99 12.15
N GLY A 552 8.69 -13.01 12.92
CA GLY A 552 9.61 -13.70 13.83
C GLY A 552 10.25 -14.97 13.25
N CYS A 553 9.90 -15.37 12.02
CA CYS A 553 10.06 -16.76 11.58
C CYS A 553 10.70 -16.98 10.21
N ILE A 554 11.44 -16.03 9.63
CA ILE A 554 12.34 -16.42 8.52
C ILE A 554 13.54 -17.23 9.07
N GLU A 555 13.88 -17.10 10.35
CA GLU A 555 14.79 -18.03 11.04
C GLU A 555 14.08 -19.26 11.64
N ASN A 556 12.74 -19.25 11.76
CA ASN A 556 11.96 -20.29 12.46
C ASN A 556 10.86 -21.01 11.64
N LYS A 557 10.81 -20.89 10.31
CA LYS A 557 9.97 -21.77 9.48
C LYS A 557 10.74 -23.02 9.10
N ARG A 558 10.08 -24.18 9.15
CA ARG A 558 10.62 -25.46 8.68
C ARG A 558 10.80 -25.45 7.16
N THR A 559 11.04 -26.59 6.54
CA THR A 559 11.26 -26.73 5.09
C THR A 559 10.23 -25.97 4.23
N PRO A 560 10.67 -25.04 3.36
CA PRO A 560 9.75 -24.18 2.59
C PRO A 560 8.79 -24.90 1.65
N TRP A 561 9.19 -26.04 1.07
CA TRP A 561 8.35 -26.79 0.13
C TRP A 561 7.19 -27.51 0.81
N MET A 562 7.29 -27.81 2.11
CA MET A 562 6.20 -28.48 2.84
C MET A 562 4.95 -27.62 2.95
N GLU A 563 5.08 -26.29 2.86
CA GLU A 563 3.92 -25.40 2.74
C GLU A 563 3.11 -25.71 1.47
N THR A 564 3.80 -25.85 0.34
CA THR A 564 3.17 -26.24 -0.94
C THR A 564 2.52 -27.62 -0.83
N VAL A 565 3.24 -28.58 -0.23
CA VAL A 565 2.76 -29.97 -0.06
C VAL A 565 1.49 -30.00 0.79
N ILE A 566 1.47 -29.31 1.93
CA ILE A 566 0.32 -29.23 2.84
C ILE A 566 -0.85 -28.53 2.15
N GLN A 567 -0.60 -27.47 1.37
CA GLN A 567 -1.66 -26.76 0.66
C GLN A 567 -2.31 -27.65 -0.41
N GLU A 568 -1.52 -28.40 -1.18
CA GLU A 568 -2.06 -29.38 -2.12
C GLU A 568 -2.84 -30.48 -1.40
N ALA A 569 -2.34 -30.95 -0.25
CA ALA A 569 -3.02 -31.95 0.57
C ALA A 569 -4.37 -31.44 1.11
N LYS A 570 -4.47 -30.17 1.50
CA LYS A 570 -5.75 -29.58 1.91
C LYS A 570 -6.73 -29.42 0.75
N ASN A 571 -6.24 -29.11 -0.45
CA ASN A 571 -7.08 -28.85 -1.62
C ASN A 571 -7.58 -30.16 -2.29
N TYR A 572 -6.70 -31.16 -2.34
CA TYR A 572 -6.88 -32.36 -3.16
C TYR A 572 -6.75 -33.67 -2.37
N GLY A 573 -6.31 -33.60 -1.11
CA GLY A 573 -6.06 -34.78 -0.30
C GLY A 573 -7.30 -35.63 -0.07
N GLY A 574 -7.10 -36.95 -0.04
CA GLY A 574 -8.19 -37.94 0.09
C GLY A 574 -9.09 -38.09 -1.13
N LYS A 575 -8.92 -37.26 -2.16
CA LYS A 575 -9.63 -37.41 -3.44
C LYS A 575 -8.96 -38.47 -4.30
N LYS A 576 -9.76 -39.18 -5.07
CA LYS A 576 -9.32 -40.19 -6.04
C LYS A 576 -8.59 -39.56 -7.22
N GLU A 577 -7.57 -40.19 -7.77
CA GLU A 577 -6.71 -39.56 -8.78
C GLU A 577 -7.46 -39.14 -10.03
N LYS A 578 -8.42 -39.97 -10.48
CA LYS A 578 -9.36 -39.65 -11.55
C LYS A 578 -10.07 -38.30 -11.36
N THR A 579 -10.36 -37.92 -10.12
CA THR A 579 -11.05 -36.66 -9.82
C THR A 579 -10.13 -35.45 -9.84
N ILE A 580 -8.81 -35.67 -9.78
CA ILE A 580 -7.78 -34.63 -9.78
C ILE A 580 -6.84 -34.78 -10.99
N ASP A 581 -7.25 -35.50 -12.04
CA ASP A 581 -6.44 -35.81 -13.22
C ASP A 581 -5.84 -34.57 -13.89
N SER A 582 -6.63 -33.50 -14.02
CA SER A 582 -6.14 -32.20 -14.53
C SER A 582 -4.98 -31.64 -13.70
N ARG A 583 -5.02 -31.85 -12.39
CA ARG A 583 -3.96 -31.43 -11.47
C ARG A 583 -2.74 -32.35 -11.58
N ILE A 584 -2.94 -33.67 -11.72
CA ILE A 584 -1.87 -34.64 -11.93
C ILE A 584 -1.12 -34.36 -13.25
N LYS A 585 -1.84 -34.01 -14.33
CA LYS A 585 -1.26 -33.53 -15.58
C LYS A 585 -0.34 -32.33 -15.38
N THR A 586 -0.71 -31.41 -14.49
CA THR A 586 0.14 -30.28 -14.12
C THR A 586 1.43 -30.75 -13.44
N TYR A 587 1.36 -31.70 -12.50
CA TYR A 587 2.55 -32.23 -11.85
C TYR A 587 3.50 -32.91 -12.84
N HIS A 588 2.99 -33.73 -13.75
CA HIS A 588 3.80 -34.38 -14.79
C HIS A 588 4.45 -33.37 -15.72
N LYS A 589 3.67 -32.41 -16.21
CA LYS A 589 4.18 -31.39 -17.13
C LYS A 589 5.24 -30.52 -16.48
N ASP A 590 4.91 -29.95 -15.32
CA ASP A 590 5.70 -28.88 -14.72
C ASP A 590 6.80 -29.41 -13.81
N GLY A 591 6.68 -30.61 -13.24
CA GLY A 591 7.69 -31.21 -12.37
C GLY A 591 8.29 -32.53 -12.91
N GLY A 592 7.57 -33.25 -13.76
CA GLY A 592 8.04 -34.48 -14.38
C GLY A 592 8.70 -34.30 -15.76
N GLY A 593 8.51 -33.14 -16.39
CA GLY A 593 9.07 -32.80 -17.71
C GLY A 593 8.40 -33.51 -18.90
N TYR A 594 7.19 -34.04 -18.75
CA TYR A 594 6.45 -34.69 -19.84
C TYR A 594 4.93 -34.64 -19.62
N GLU A 595 4.16 -34.90 -20.68
CA GLU A 595 2.69 -34.96 -20.61
C GLU A 595 2.27 -36.37 -20.16
N GLY A 596 1.84 -36.49 -18.90
CA GLY A 596 1.30 -37.71 -18.29
C GLY A 596 0.01 -37.41 -17.52
N ASP A 597 -0.74 -38.43 -17.16
CA ASP A 597 -2.04 -38.32 -16.50
C ASP A 597 -2.14 -39.25 -15.27
N HIS A 598 -3.34 -39.39 -14.70
CA HIS A 598 -3.55 -40.23 -13.52
C HIS A 598 -3.28 -41.73 -13.73
N ASP A 599 -3.16 -42.23 -14.97
CA ASP A 599 -2.82 -43.63 -15.22
C ASP A 599 -1.29 -43.88 -15.11
N VAL A 600 -0.51 -42.82 -14.90
CA VAL A 600 0.95 -42.90 -14.71
C VAL A 600 1.33 -42.47 -13.29
N ALA A 601 2.25 -43.21 -12.68
CA ALA A 601 2.73 -42.91 -11.34
C ALA A 601 3.31 -41.48 -11.24
N TRP A 602 2.70 -40.64 -10.40
CA TRP A 602 2.97 -39.20 -10.33
C TRP A 602 3.66 -38.75 -9.03
N CYS A 603 4.04 -39.69 -8.16
CA CYS A 603 4.70 -39.41 -6.88
C CYS A 603 5.97 -38.54 -7.04
N SER A 604 6.83 -38.89 -7.99
CA SER A 604 8.08 -38.16 -8.29
C SER A 604 7.80 -36.78 -8.90
N SER A 605 6.86 -36.73 -9.85
CA SER A 605 6.44 -35.49 -10.50
C SER A 605 5.90 -34.47 -9.49
N PHE A 606 5.10 -34.94 -8.53
CA PHE A 606 4.60 -34.12 -7.43
C PHE A 606 5.72 -33.58 -6.53
N VAL A 607 6.67 -34.44 -6.11
CA VAL A 607 7.81 -34.01 -5.30
C VAL A 607 8.64 -32.95 -6.03
N CYS A 608 8.95 -33.19 -7.32
CA CYS A 608 9.70 -32.23 -8.14
C CYS A 608 8.94 -30.89 -8.26
N TRP A 609 7.65 -30.95 -8.58
CA TRP A 609 6.80 -29.77 -8.71
C TRP A 609 6.77 -28.94 -7.41
N CYS A 610 6.59 -29.59 -6.25
CA CYS A 610 6.56 -28.90 -4.95
C CYS A 610 7.87 -28.16 -4.62
N LEU A 611 9.01 -28.76 -4.95
CA LEU A 611 10.32 -28.13 -4.78
C LEU A 611 10.48 -26.91 -5.70
N GLU A 612 10.09 -27.06 -6.96
CA GLU A 612 10.24 -26.04 -7.99
C GLU A 612 9.35 -24.83 -7.75
N GLN A 613 8.16 -25.00 -7.15
CA GLN A 613 7.32 -23.87 -6.71
C GLN A 613 8.01 -22.96 -5.68
N LYS A 614 9.05 -23.47 -4.98
CA LYS A 614 9.86 -22.72 -4.02
C LYS A 614 11.28 -22.45 -4.53
N ASN A 615 11.50 -22.56 -5.85
CA ASN A 615 12.77 -22.33 -6.54
C ASN A 615 13.92 -23.27 -6.13
N TYR A 616 13.62 -24.47 -5.61
CA TYR A 616 14.65 -25.49 -5.37
C TYR A 616 14.85 -26.37 -6.60
N LYS A 617 16.09 -26.75 -6.88
CA LYS A 617 16.40 -27.68 -7.96
C LYS A 617 15.87 -29.08 -7.63
N SER A 618 15.31 -29.74 -8.62
CA SER A 618 14.83 -31.11 -8.54
C SER A 618 15.46 -31.99 -9.64
N PRO A 619 15.29 -33.32 -9.64
CA PRO A 619 15.62 -34.16 -10.79
C PRO A 619 14.75 -33.87 -12.03
N HIS A 620 13.64 -33.16 -11.85
CA HIS A 620 12.66 -32.79 -12.87
C HIS A 620 12.22 -34.01 -13.71
N SER A 621 11.68 -35.02 -13.02
CA SER A 621 11.46 -36.35 -13.60
C SER A 621 10.31 -37.11 -12.91
N ALA A 622 9.56 -37.90 -13.70
CA ALA A 622 8.57 -38.86 -13.22
C ALA A 622 9.17 -40.08 -12.49
N GLY A 623 10.43 -40.40 -12.76
CA GLY A 623 11.11 -41.56 -12.17
C GLY A 623 11.55 -41.27 -10.74
N SER A 624 10.91 -41.87 -9.74
CA SER A 624 11.27 -41.71 -8.31
C SER A 624 12.71 -42.13 -8.00
N ARG A 625 13.28 -43.07 -8.76
CA ARG A 625 14.69 -43.47 -8.62
C ARG A 625 15.69 -42.41 -9.10
N MET A 626 15.24 -41.38 -9.83
CA MET A 626 16.15 -40.33 -10.31
C MET A 626 16.73 -39.48 -9.18
N PHE A 627 16.09 -39.45 -8.01
CA PHE A 627 16.63 -38.82 -6.82
C PHE A 627 17.91 -39.48 -6.30
N LEU A 628 18.15 -40.77 -6.62
CA LEU A 628 19.34 -41.51 -6.18
C LEU A 628 20.62 -41.07 -6.91
N THR A 629 20.48 -40.58 -8.15
CA THR A 629 21.61 -40.27 -9.04
C THR A 629 21.65 -38.82 -9.49
N SER A 630 20.62 -38.02 -9.18
CA SER A 630 20.55 -36.62 -9.58
C SER A 630 21.59 -35.78 -8.87
N LYS A 631 22.27 -34.89 -9.61
CA LYS A 631 23.20 -33.88 -9.08
C LYS A 631 22.50 -32.76 -8.29
N SER A 632 21.18 -32.61 -8.41
CA SER A 632 20.40 -31.62 -7.66
C SER A 632 20.01 -32.09 -6.27
N MET A 633 20.27 -33.36 -5.94
CA MET A 633 19.90 -33.99 -4.67
C MET A 633 21.12 -34.47 -3.93
N VAL A 634 21.07 -34.38 -2.60
CA VAL A 634 22.10 -34.92 -1.71
C VAL A 634 21.43 -35.74 -0.61
N LYS A 635 22.03 -36.91 -0.31
CA LYS A 635 21.57 -37.77 0.78
C LYS A 635 21.75 -37.06 2.12
N CYS A 636 20.80 -37.22 3.02
CA CYS A 636 20.77 -36.52 4.31
C CYS A 636 20.20 -37.39 5.43
N GLY A 637 20.23 -36.86 6.66
CA GLY A 637 19.45 -37.39 7.77
C GLY A 637 17.96 -37.08 7.62
N VAL A 638 17.15 -37.63 8.53
CA VAL A 638 15.71 -37.36 8.57
C VAL A 638 15.44 -35.97 9.16
N PHE A 639 14.51 -35.25 8.55
CA PHE A 639 13.93 -34.01 9.05
C PHE A 639 12.53 -33.85 8.45
N TYR A 640 11.72 -32.98 9.01
CA TYR A 640 10.42 -32.64 8.43
C TYR A 640 10.60 -32.04 7.04
N GLY A 641 9.95 -32.62 6.04
CA GLY A 641 10.13 -32.28 4.63
C GLY A 641 11.29 -32.97 3.93
N ALA A 642 12.05 -33.84 4.61
CA ALA A 642 13.02 -34.71 3.93
C ALA A 642 12.30 -35.57 2.88
N ILE A 643 12.97 -35.85 1.76
CA ILE A 643 12.41 -36.65 0.67
C ILE A 643 12.81 -38.11 0.90
N ALA A 644 11.84 -38.96 1.20
CA ALA A 644 12.06 -40.40 1.34
C ALA A 644 11.91 -41.11 -0.01
N ILE A 645 12.94 -41.87 -0.39
CA ILE A 645 12.97 -42.60 -1.66
C ILE A 645 12.96 -44.11 -1.39
N PHE A 646 12.10 -44.82 -2.13
CA PHE A 646 11.93 -46.27 -2.05
C PHE A 646 12.11 -46.90 -3.43
N SER A 647 12.53 -48.16 -3.47
CA SER A 647 12.50 -48.97 -4.68
C SER A 647 11.60 -50.19 -4.47
N ASP A 648 10.85 -50.56 -5.51
CA ASP A 648 10.11 -51.82 -5.50
C ASP A 648 11.09 -53.00 -5.58
N CYS A 649 10.78 -54.09 -4.88
CA CYS A 649 11.62 -55.27 -4.84
C CYS A 649 10.82 -56.55 -4.62
N ASP A 650 11.52 -57.69 -4.66
CA ASP A 650 11.00 -58.97 -4.17
C ASP A 650 11.08 -59.06 -2.65
N SER A 651 10.52 -60.13 -2.08
CA SER A 651 10.52 -60.35 -0.62
C SER A 651 11.92 -60.46 0.01
N THR A 652 12.95 -60.72 -0.82
CA THR A 652 14.34 -60.83 -0.38
C THR A 652 15.12 -59.53 -0.47
N GLY A 653 14.61 -58.53 -1.21
CA GLY A 653 15.29 -57.27 -1.49
C GLY A 653 16.48 -57.39 -2.44
N LYS A 654 16.74 -58.58 -3.00
CA LYS A 654 17.85 -58.81 -3.95
C LYS A 654 17.48 -58.32 -5.35
N ASN A 655 16.21 -58.43 -5.73
CA ASN A 655 15.74 -58.05 -7.06
C ASN A 655 15.07 -56.66 -7.02
N ILE A 656 15.87 -55.61 -7.24
CA ILE A 656 15.41 -54.21 -7.19
C ILE A 656 14.85 -53.77 -8.56
N GLN A 657 13.57 -53.42 -8.61
CA GLN A 657 12.87 -52.96 -9.83
C GLN A 657 13.15 -51.48 -10.11
N THR A 658 13.00 -51.07 -11.37
CA THR A 658 13.15 -49.66 -11.82
C THR A 658 12.04 -48.74 -11.31
N SER A 659 10.91 -49.29 -10.85
CA SER A 659 9.85 -48.56 -10.17
C SER A 659 10.16 -48.37 -8.68
N GLY A 660 9.48 -47.40 -8.07
CA GLY A 660 9.72 -47.02 -6.69
C GLY A 660 8.70 -46.01 -6.20
N HIS A 661 9.02 -45.31 -5.11
CA HIS A 661 8.17 -44.26 -4.56
C HIS A 661 8.99 -43.09 -4.06
N ALA A 662 8.44 -41.87 -4.15
CA ALA A 662 9.02 -40.65 -3.60
C ALA A 662 7.94 -39.90 -2.81
N THR A 663 8.27 -39.48 -1.59
CA THR A 663 7.31 -38.85 -0.67
C THR A 663 8.03 -37.97 0.35
N PHE A 664 7.33 -37.04 0.99
CA PHE A 664 7.91 -36.15 2.00
C PHE A 664 7.66 -36.66 3.41
N ILE A 665 8.64 -36.52 4.30
CA ILE A 665 8.48 -36.80 5.72
C ILE A 665 7.62 -35.71 6.36
N TYR A 666 6.44 -36.10 6.85
CA TYR A 666 5.52 -35.22 7.58
C TYR A 666 5.64 -35.40 9.09
N GLY A 667 6.04 -36.59 9.56
CA GLY A 667 6.30 -36.87 10.97
C GLY A 667 6.76 -38.30 11.22
N LYS A 668 6.77 -38.72 12.48
CA LYS A 668 7.21 -40.05 12.93
C LYS A 668 6.02 -40.81 13.53
N ILE A 669 5.95 -42.12 13.32
CA ILE A 669 4.93 -43.00 13.94
C ILE A 669 5.58 -43.88 15.00
N SER A 670 6.70 -44.52 14.64
CA SER A 670 7.52 -45.33 15.55
C SER A 670 8.97 -45.30 15.08
N ASP A 671 9.85 -46.03 15.76
CA ASP A 671 11.24 -46.11 15.32
C ASP A 671 11.36 -46.63 13.90
N ASN A 672 12.08 -45.87 13.08
CA ASN A 672 12.24 -46.04 11.64
C ASN A 672 10.95 -46.05 10.80
N VAL A 673 9.77 -45.82 11.38
CA VAL A 673 8.49 -45.76 10.65
C VAL A 673 7.97 -44.33 10.68
N TYR A 674 7.79 -43.76 9.49
CA TYR A 674 7.45 -42.34 9.34
C TYR A 674 6.09 -42.15 8.69
N ALA A 675 5.42 -41.06 9.11
CA ALA A 675 4.25 -40.52 8.45
C ALA A 675 4.73 -39.73 7.23
N CYS A 676 4.42 -40.22 6.03
CA CYS A 676 4.89 -39.66 4.78
C CYS A 676 3.74 -39.08 3.96
N LEU A 677 3.81 -37.79 3.65
CA LEU A 677 2.82 -37.06 2.88
C LEU A 677 3.27 -37.00 1.41
N GLY A 678 2.49 -37.62 0.53
CA GLY A 678 2.86 -37.72 -0.88
C GLY A 678 1.72 -38.13 -1.80
N GLY A 679 1.95 -37.92 -3.09
CA GLY A 679 1.06 -38.32 -4.15
C GLY A 679 1.17 -39.80 -4.52
N ASN A 680 0.19 -40.31 -5.25
CA ASN A 680 0.07 -41.71 -5.66
C ASN A 680 -0.11 -42.71 -4.51
N GLN A 681 -0.45 -42.28 -3.30
CA GLN A 681 -0.53 -43.17 -2.13
C GLN A 681 -1.94 -43.72 -1.99
N GLY A 682 -2.17 -44.93 -2.51
CA GLY A 682 -3.47 -45.57 -2.51
C GLY A 682 -4.49 -44.87 -3.42
N ASP A 683 -4.03 -44.42 -4.59
CA ASP A 683 -4.84 -43.66 -5.57
C ASP A 683 -5.35 -42.33 -4.97
N MET A 684 -4.47 -41.62 -4.23
CA MET A 684 -4.73 -40.35 -3.54
C MET A 684 -3.46 -39.55 -3.24
N LEU A 685 -3.63 -38.25 -2.96
CA LEU A 685 -2.69 -37.45 -2.16
C LEU A 685 -3.04 -37.61 -0.67
N LYS A 686 -2.15 -38.14 0.16
CA LYS A 686 -2.42 -38.32 1.60
C LYS A 686 -1.16 -38.61 2.42
N VAL A 687 -1.33 -38.76 3.73
CA VAL A 687 -0.32 -39.30 4.63
C VAL A 687 -0.44 -40.82 4.70
N SER A 688 0.71 -41.51 4.58
CA SER A 688 0.83 -42.96 4.66
C SER A 688 2.06 -43.37 5.47
N LYS A 689 2.06 -44.58 6.01
CA LYS A 689 3.20 -45.09 6.79
C LYS A 689 4.18 -45.80 5.88
N TYR A 690 5.47 -45.54 6.07
CA TYR A 690 6.54 -46.28 5.40
C TYR A 690 7.66 -46.62 6.37
N ASP A 691 8.17 -47.84 6.25
CA ASP A 691 9.35 -48.32 6.97
C ASP A 691 10.62 -47.82 6.28
N CYS A 692 11.39 -47.01 6.99
CA CYS A 692 12.64 -46.40 6.56
C CYS A 692 13.86 -47.00 7.29
N SER A 693 13.74 -48.21 7.87
CA SER A 693 14.85 -48.92 8.51
C SER A 693 15.92 -49.41 7.54
N GLY A 694 15.58 -49.47 6.24
CA GLY A 694 16.42 -50.10 5.21
C GLY A 694 16.11 -51.59 5.00
N ASN A 695 15.27 -52.19 5.85
CA ASN A 695 14.78 -53.54 5.64
C ASN A 695 13.73 -53.59 4.53
N VAL A 696 13.56 -54.78 3.95
CA VAL A 696 12.46 -55.06 3.04
C VAL A 696 11.17 -55.13 3.83
N PHE A 697 10.15 -54.40 3.40
CA PHE A 697 8.83 -54.43 4.03
C PHE A 697 7.72 -54.67 3.00
N LEU A 698 6.62 -55.27 3.47
CA LEU A 698 5.41 -55.43 2.67
C LEU A 698 4.74 -54.06 2.50
N SER A 699 4.71 -53.54 1.27
CA SER A 699 4.07 -52.26 0.95
C SER A 699 2.56 -52.43 0.83
N TRP A 700 2.12 -53.41 0.03
CA TRP A 700 0.70 -53.70 -0.17
C TRP A 700 0.47 -55.11 -0.72
N GLN A 701 -0.78 -55.57 -0.61
CA GLN A 701 -1.25 -56.80 -1.22
C GLN A 701 -2.33 -56.49 -2.26
N ASP A 702 -2.19 -57.05 -3.47
CA ASP A 702 -3.17 -56.87 -4.53
C ASP A 702 -4.46 -57.67 -4.29
N LYS A 703 -5.49 -57.41 -5.11
CA LYS A 703 -6.78 -58.11 -5.01
C LYS A 703 -6.68 -59.62 -5.26
N LYS A 704 -5.58 -60.09 -5.87
CA LYS A 704 -5.30 -61.50 -6.16
C LYS A 704 -4.47 -62.15 -5.05
N GLY A 705 -4.11 -61.41 -4.00
CA GLY A 705 -3.29 -61.89 -2.88
C GLY A 705 -1.79 -61.78 -3.09
N ASN A 706 -1.32 -61.24 -4.22
CA ASN A 706 0.11 -61.05 -4.48
C ASN A 706 0.67 -59.95 -3.58
N LYS A 707 1.83 -60.21 -2.99
CA LYS A 707 2.51 -59.32 -2.07
C LYS A 707 3.54 -58.46 -2.81
N HIS A 708 3.48 -57.16 -2.60
CA HIS A 708 4.40 -56.20 -3.21
C HIS A 708 5.30 -55.59 -2.13
N TYR A 709 6.62 -55.71 -2.33
CA TYR A 709 7.61 -55.32 -1.35
C TYR A 709 8.38 -54.07 -1.79
N LYS A 710 8.82 -53.30 -0.80
CA LYS A 710 9.67 -52.12 -1.00
C LYS A 710 10.86 -52.18 -0.07
N ILE A 711 11.93 -51.49 -0.49
CA ILE A 711 13.11 -51.23 0.32
C ILE A 711 13.40 -49.73 0.33
N PHE A 712 13.72 -49.20 1.50
CA PHE A 712 14.09 -47.80 1.67
C PHE A 712 15.50 -47.53 1.12
N ARG A 713 15.68 -46.43 0.38
CA ARG A 713 16.94 -46.07 -0.29
C ARG A 713 17.66 -44.89 0.37
N GLY A 714 16.97 -44.12 1.20
CA GLY A 714 17.53 -42.98 1.92
C GLY A 714 16.64 -41.75 1.90
N PHE A 715 17.00 -40.80 2.75
CA PHE A 715 16.46 -39.44 2.75
C PHE A 715 17.32 -38.53 1.89
N TYR A 716 16.67 -37.62 1.18
CA TYR A 716 17.30 -36.67 0.29
C TYR A 716 16.78 -35.25 0.54
N LYS A 717 17.63 -34.28 0.18
CA LYS A 717 17.29 -32.85 0.14
C LYS A 717 17.89 -32.20 -1.12
N PRO A 718 17.38 -31.05 -1.56
CA PRO A 718 18.06 -30.23 -2.55
C PRO A 718 19.49 -29.88 -2.11
N THR A 719 20.42 -29.83 -3.06
CA THR A 719 21.84 -29.52 -2.80
C THR A 719 22.04 -28.15 -2.15
N ASP A 720 21.22 -27.18 -2.52
CA ASP A 720 21.23 -25.78 -2.08
C ASP A 720 20.45 -25.54 -0.78
N TYR A 721 19.79 -26.56 -0.22
CA TYR A 721 19.09 -26.43 1.05
C TYR A 721 19.99 -26.73 2.25
N ILE A 722 20.03 -25.85 3.25
CA ILE A 722 20.69 -26.10 4.54
C ILE A 722 19.63 -26.53 5.55
N ILE A 723 19.81 -27.71 6.15
CA ILE A 723 18.91 -28.20 7.21
C ILE A 723 19.09 -27.32 8.44
N LYS A 724 17.99 -26.76 8.93
CA LYS A 724 17.96 -25.93 10.15
C LYS A 724 17.57 -26.81 11.33
N ASP A 725 17.90 -26.36 12.55
CA ASP A 725 17.51 -27.09 13.76
C ASP A 725 15.98 -27.24 13.89
N ILE A 726 15.23 -26.23 13.47
CA ILE A 726 13.76 -26.29 13.46
C ILE A 726 13.19 -27.34 12.49
N ASP A 727 13.97 -27.78 11.50
CA ASP A 727 13.54 -28.83 10.58
C ASP A 727 13.56 -30.22 11.24
N LYS A 728 14.36 -30.42 12.31
CA LYS A 728 14.47 -31.70 13.02
C LYS A 728 13.11 -32.11 13.55
N LEU A 729 12.79 -33.40 13.45
CA LEU A 729 11.55 -33.93 14.02
C LEU A 729 11.56 -33.78 15.54
N THR A 730 10.45 -33.32 16.08
CA THR A 730 10.21 -33.10 17.52
C THR A 730 9.08 -34.00 18.00
N ASP A 731 8.80 -34.01 19.30
CA ASP A 731 7.70 -34.80 19.85
C ASP A 731 6.32 -34.40 19.30
N ASN A 732 6.18 -33.15 18.83
CA ASN A 732 4.96 -32.67 18.16
C ASN A 732 4.75 -33.29 16.77
N ASP A 733 5.79 -33.89 16.19
CA ASP A 733 5.72 -34.61 14.92
C ASP A 733 5.47 -36.10 15.10
N ASN A 734 5.25 -36.57 16.34
CA ASN A 734 4.92 -37.95 16.63
C ASN A 734 3.41 -38.17 16.48
N PHE A 735 3.05 -39.14 15.65
CA PHE A 735 1.68 -39.53 15.35
C PHE A 735 1.41 -40.93 15.87
N SER A 736 0.26 -41.13 16.52
CA SER A 736 -0.16 -42.47 16.95
C SER A 736 -0.52 -43.38 15.77
N SER A 737 -0.93 -42.79 14.64
CA SER A 737 -1.28 -43.51 13.41
C SER A 737 -1.29 -42.58 12.19
N THR A 738 -1.32 -43.15 10.98
CA THR A 738 -1.54 -42.39 9.74
C THR A 738 -2.89 -41.69 9.71
N ASP A 739 -3.89 -42.25 10.39
CA ASP A 739 -5.23 -41.67 10.43
C ASP A 739 -5.20 -40.37 11.22
N SER A 740 -4.54 -40.36 12.39
CA SER A 740 -4.31 -39.13 13.17
C SER A 740 -3.52 -38.06 12.41
N ALA A 741 -2.58 -38.47 11.55
CA ALA A 741 -1.82 -37.54 10.73
C ALA A 741 -2.64 -36.94 9.57
N ASN A 742 -3.52 -37.74 8.95
CA ASN A 742 -4.43 -37.27 7.92
C ASN A 742 -5.53 -36.35 8.50
N GLU A 743 -6.03 -36.64 9.70
CA GLU A 743 -7.01 -35.79 10.41
C GLU A 743 -6.47 -34.37 10.65
N GLN A 744 -5.19 -34.22 11.01
CA GLN A 744 -4.57 -32.89 11.15
C GLN A 744 -4.56 -32.08 9.84
N LEU A 745 -4.62 -32.74 8.69
CA LEU A 745 -4.71 -32.11 7.37
C LEU A 745 -6.15 -31.97 6.87
N ASN A 746 -7.15 -32.30 7.71
CA ASN A 746 -8.56 -32.41 7.35
C ASN A 746 -8.85 -33.41 6.21
N ILE A 747 -8.03 -34.45 6.10
CA ILE A 747 -8.21 -35.54 5.14
C ILE A 747 -8.95 -36.69 5.83
N ASN A 748 -10.28 -36.75 5.65
CA ASN A 748 -11.12 -37.73 6.33
C ASN A 748 -11.17 -39.06 5.58
N ILE A 749 -10.12 -39.87 5.74
CA ILE A 749 -9.99 -41.21 5.14
C ILE A 749 -9.51 -42.21 6.20
N LYS A 750 -9.90 -43.48 6.06
CA LYS A 750 -9.43 -44.55 6.94
C LYS A 750 -8.30 -45.32 6.27
N SER A 751 -7.31 -45.71 7.07
CA SER A 751 -6.19 -46.56 6.64
C SER A 751 -6.67 -47.89 6.05
N ASN A 752 -6.00 -48.34 4.98
CA ASN A 752 -6.29 -49.62 4.34
C ASN A 752 -5.55 -50.75 5.07
N LYS A 753 -6.27 -51.82 5.43
CA LYS A 753 -5.71 -53.00 6.10
C LYS A 753 -4.70 -53.78 5.25
N ASN A 754 -4.77 -53.65 3.92
CA ASN A 754 -3.94 -54.41 2.97
C ASN A 754 -2.67 -53.65 2.52
N GLY A 755 -2.32 -52.56 3.19
CA GLY A 755 -1.23 -51.67 2.75
C GLY A 755 -1.63 -50.79 1.58
N GLU A 756 -0.66 -50.10 0.98
CA GLU A 756 -0.91 -49.04 0.00
C GLU A 756 -0.06 -49.16 -1.26
N SER A 757 -0.73 -49.19 -2.42
CA SER A 757 -0.09 -49.04 -3.71
C SER A 757 0.48 -47.63 -3.85
N SER A 758 1.64 -47.56 -4.50
CA SER A 758 2.24 -46.31 -5.01
C SER A 758 2.51 -46.40 -6.51
N ARG A 759 1.78 -47.33 -7.15
CA ARG A 759 1.74 -47.56 -8.58
C ARG A 759 0.46 -46.96 -9.11
#